data_AF-A0AAW2Z4Y1-F1
#
_entry.id   AF-A0AAW2Z4Y1-F1
#
_cell.length_a   1.000
_cell.length_b   1.000
_cell.length_c   1.000
_cell.angle_alpha   90.00
_cell.angle_beta   90.00
_cell.angle_gamma   90.00
#
_symmetry.space_group_name_H-M   'P 1'
#
loop_
_entity.id
_entity.type
_entity.pdbx_description
1 polymer ?
#
loop_
_entity_poly.entity_id
_entity_poly.type
_entity_poly.pdbx_seq_one_letter_code
_entity_poly.pdbx_strand_id
1 'polypeptide(L)'
;KRTRFFKRTQSKMKKQPELDVCELLSTCGLTNTRVNIYQTGSRVYGTNQPDSDYDFFVVVTDEFFSQLDKLYNDQEKRVGRPFELQWTPASFDQNYHDGYRCLSVVDSNNREFNLNLYNTTSFRIKMTENWIQALQCIYLPAHFTLKQDLDEFDEKNIVVHYKHLVRNVVNEASKHFARFKKIWNSDRREAKKNLVHTFRGLIFGMQIVEHGSIIDYSAANDLYYMVRSDEEQDIEKVLSTYTPIYHRLRDDFNKFIFKERINPFKNSLTNDPAPLLLRYLEKFNYDINVLEKYLSLTVKFGRNNLVHIRDSNFSPHSSQIVLECANGTVVDLNSRSVASQPIKRVLELEHKNGENLNLKNTKMFLRRSPNLSCLVTLYYFNNEWLLSSEESADASDVLYPRVHSTVGNSTIAVEFWKLIGTKIDIDPNDQNKCFVFILDLCHHYFKNSCHHYYHNHVEEREFIDKYNYDPLQNNQLRLLAVINKDNHSEVECNPYAFKYNWCICELITLPKNVKLKWLQDYVRSIDPLEASSIWLMDDTLKRAYLPLPQRSSLIELLKLSEFTEQQVDVLITDVIRSVHLDEKKLNNLIQFFSNHERLVLFFNKSLEKYNKLVNAVNEIMSHVFSKDSKTMIQNLESLDISKWFNDGVNCKRPLQSLVMGARKEQTNISNIDEYLSKQPVPKFIYPVLFECVV
;
A
#
# COMPACT_ATOMS: atom_id res chain seq x y z
N LYS A 1 28.66 -23.11 27.69
CA LYS A 1 28.88 -24.58 27.48
C LYS A 1 28.30 -25.08 26.15
N ARG A 2 27.08 -24.69 25.73
CA ARG A 2 26.50 -25.03 24.40
C ARG A 2 27.36 -24.63 23.19
N THR A 3 27.96 -23.45 23.18
CA THR A 3 28.82 -22.94 22.08
C THR A 3 30.10 -23.77 21.85
N ARG A 4 30.68 -24.36 22.91
CA ARG A 4 31.86 -25.26 22.78
C ARG A 4 31.48 -26.65 22.28
N PHE A 5 30.26 -27.11 22.55
CA PHE A 5 29.76 -28.39 22.05
C PHE A 5 29.52 -28.30 20.54
N PHE A 6 28.90 -27.21 20.07
CA PHE A 6 28.58 -27.00 18.65
C PHE A 6 29.80 -26.97 17.73
N LYS A 7 30.90 -26.29 18.14
CA LYS A 7 32.16 -26.28 17.38
C LYS A 7 32.78 -27.69 17.22
N ARG A 8 32.58 -28.58 18.18
CA ARG A 8 33.06 -29.97 18.10
C ARG A 8 32.21 -30.83 17.16
N THR A 9 30.89 -30.61 17.13
CA THR A 9 29.99 -31.37 16.26
C THR A 9 30.16 -31.01 14.78
N GLN A 10 30.38 -29.73 14.44
CA GLN A 10 30.65 -29.32 13.05
C GLN A 10 31.94 -29.95 12.49
N SER A 11 33.00 -30.10 13.30
CA SER A 11 34.25 -30.74 12.85
C SER A 11 34.11 -32.23 12.49
N LYS A 12 33.01 -32.87 12.89
CA LYS A 12 32.74 -34.30 12.64
C LYS A 12 31.70 -34.55 11.56
N MET A 13 31.12 -33.52 10.95
CA MET A 13 30.30 -33.72 9.76
C MET A 13 31.21 -34.22 8.64
N LYS A 14 31.02 -35.48 8.22
CA LYS A 14 31.67 -36.03 7.02
C LYS A 14 31.48 -35.02 5.90
N LYS A 15 32.56 -34.66 5.19
CA LYS A 15 32.48 -33.84 3.98
C LYS A 15 31.35 -34.42 3.13
N GLN A 16 30.26 -33.66 2.96
CA GLN A 16 29.22 -34.04 2.02
C GLN A 16 29.88 -34.18 0.64
N PRO A 17 29.40 -35.10 -0.23
CA PRO A 17 29.88 -35.16 -1.60
C PRO A 17 29.84 -33.74 -2.16
N GLU A 18 30.98 -33.23 -2.64
CA GLU A 18 31.09 -31.88 -3.17
C GLU A 18 30.07 -31.79 -4.31
N LEU A 19 29.01 -31.03 -4.07
CA LEU A 19 28.07 -30.68 -5.11
C LEU A 19 28.83 -29.79 -6.08
N ASP A 20 28.99 -30.23 -7.32
CA ASP A 20 29.60 -29.39 -8.34
C ASP A 20 28.64 -28.25 -8.68
N VAL A 21 28.88 -27.09 -8.08
CA VAL A 21 28.10 -25.88 -8.30
C VAL A 21 28.16 -25.48 -9.78
N CYS A 22 29.27 -25.75 -10.47
CA CYS A 22 29.40 -25.48 -11.90
C CYS A 22 28.50 -26.41 -12.71
N GLU A 23 28.40 -27.70 -12.33
CA GLU A 23 27.44 -28.63 -12.94
C GLU A 23 26.01 -28.14 -12.73
N LEU A 24 25.62 -27.81 -11.49
CA LEU A 24 24.27 -27.29 -11.18
C LEU A 24 23.95 -26.03 -11.99
N LEU A 25 24.88 -25.06 -12.02
CA LEU A 25 24.76 -23.84 -12.80
C LEU A 25 24.64 -24.16 -14.29
N SER A 26 25.45 -25.09 -14.81
CA SER A 26 25.42 -25.51 -16.21
C SER A 26 24.11 -26.19 -16.60
N THR A 27 23.62 -27.12 -15.77
CA THR A 27 22.34 -27.80 -15.97
C THR A 27 21.17 -26.82 -16.00
N CYS A 28 21.27 -25.71 -15.25
CA CYS A 28 20.23 -24.68 -15.20
C CYS A 28 20.45 -23.53 -16.20
N GLY A 29 21.53 -23.54 -16.99
CA GLY A 29 21.86 -22.45 -17.93
C GLY A 29 22.31 -21.14 -17.26
N LEU A 30 22.91 -21.22 -16.07
CA LEU A 30 23.26 -20.10 -15.18
C LEU A 30 24.77 -19.73 -15.16
N THR A 31 25.59 -20.29 -16.05
CA THR A 31 27.07 -20.26 -15.93
C THR A 31 27.70 -18.87 -16.01
N ASN A 32 27.06 -17.90 -16.66
CA ASN A 32 27.58 -16.54 -16.86
C ASN A 32 26.75 -15.45 -16.17
N THR A 33 25.84 -15.83 -15.26
CA THR A 33 24.91 -14.90 -14.63
C THR A 33 25.36 -14.57 -13.21
N ARG A 34 25.21 -13.30 -12.80
CA ARG A 34 25.29 -12.89 -11.40
C ARG A 34 24.15 -13.52 -10.61
N VAL A 35 24.50 -14.38 -9.66
CA VAL A 35 23.52 -15.19 -8.92
C VAL A 35 23.96 -15.40 -7.48
N ASN A 36 22.99 -15.48 -6.58
CA ASN A 36 23.20 -16.04 -5.24
C ASN A 36 22.53 -17.41 -5.16
N ILE A 37 23.23 -18.41 -4.63
CA ILE A 37 22.72 -19.77 -4.45
C ILE A 37 22.92 -20.17 -2.99
N TYR A 38 21.79 -20.43 -2.34
CA TYR A 38 21.69 -20.80 -0.95
C TYR A 38 21.17 -22.22 -0.85
N GLN A 39 21.95 -23.14 -0.27
CA GLN A 39 21.46 -24.47 0.08
C GLN A 39 20.51 -24.33 1.27
N THR A 40 19.37 -25.01 1.22
CA THR A 40 18.34 -24.96 2.25
C THR A 40 17.85 -26.37 2.59
N GLY A 41 16.82 -26.47 3.44
CA GLY A 41 16.14 -27.73 3.68
C GLY A 41 16.89 -28.70 4.58
N SER A 42 16.59 -30.00 4.42
CA SER A 42 16.97 -31.05 5.37
C SER A 42 18.48 -31.15 5.62
N ARG A 43 19.31 -30.82 4.63
CA ARG A 43 20.79 -30.85 4.73
C ARG A 43 21.32 -29.74 5.62
N VAL A 44 20.76 -28.53 5.53
CA VAL A 44 21.12 -27.40 6.41
C VAL A 44 20.71 -27.71 7.85
N TYR A 45 19.54 -28.31 8.04
CA TYR A 45 19.06 -28.67 9.37
C TYR A 45 19.77 -29.88 9.98
N GLY A 46 20.55 -30.64 9.20
CA GLY A 46 21.17 -31.89 9.62
C GLY A 46 20.18 -33.04 9.84
N THR A 47 19.03 -33.01 9.15
CA THR A 47 17.99 -34.05 9.20
C THR A 47 17.84 -34.79 7.88
N ASN A 48 18.79 -34.65 6.95
CA ASN A 48 18.76 -35.33 5.67
C ASN A 48 19.10 -36.82 5.81
N GLN A 49 18.53 -37.60 4.91
CA GLN A 49 18.85 -38.99 4.65
C GLN A 49 19.60 -39.11 3.31
N PRO A 50 20.19 -40.26 2.98
CA PRO A 50 20.88 -40.45 1.70
C PRO A 50 20.00 -40.17 0.47
N ASP A 51 18.70 -40.42 0.58
CA ASP A 51 17.67 -40.23 -0.45
C ASP A 51 16.96 -38.87 -0.40
N SER A 52 17.39 -37.95 0.49
CA SER A 52 16.76 -36.63 0.56
C SER A 52 17.09 -35.78 -0.67
N ASP A 53 16.10 -35.03 -1.14
CA ASP A 53 16.19 -34.00 -2.17
C ASP A 53 17.08 -32.82 -1.74
N TYR A 54 17.65 -32.11 -2.70
CA TYR A 54 18.41 -30.90 -2.46
C TYR A 54 17.55 -29.66 -2.67
N ASP A 55 17.26 -28.92 -1.60
CA ASP A 55 16.54 -27.66 -1.68
C ASP A 55 17.50 -26.48 -1.86
N PHE A 56 17.23 -25.59 -2.82
CA PHE A 56 17.97 -24.35 -3.02
C PHE A 56 17.06 -23.14 -3.11
N PHE A 57 17.58 -22.00 -2.67
CA PHE A 57 17.09 -20.68 -3.05
C PHE A 57 18.10 -20.08 -4.02
N VAL A 58 17.61 -19.67 -5.20
CA VAL A 58 18.43 -19.10 -6.26
C VAL A 58 17.92 -17.69 -6.51
N VAL A 59 18.78 -16.68 -6.39
CA VAL A 59 18.43 -15.28 -6.64
C VAL A 59 19.21 -14.78 -7.84
N VAL A 60 18.49 -14.37 -8.89
CA VAL A 60 19.06 -13.86 -10.14
C VAL A 60 18.64 -12.42 -10.38
N THR A 61 19.31 -11.72 -11.29
CA THR A 61 18.91 -10.36 -11.69
C THR A 61 17.52 -10.36 -12.34
N ASP A 62 16.79 -9.25 -12.21
CA ASP A 62 15.46 -9.09 -12.81
C ASP A 62 15.45 -9.25 -14.33
N GLU A 63 16.51 -8.76 -14.99
CA GLU A 63 16.70 -8.91 -16.44
C GLU A 63 16.83 -10.39 -16.83
N PHE A 64 17.69 -11.13 -16.13
CA PHE A 64 17.92 -12.53 -16.43
C PHE A 64 16.70 -13.39 -16.11
N PHE A 65 16.01 -13.11 -14.99
CA PHE A 65 14.75 -13.76 -14.68
C PHE A 65 13.72 -13.57 -15.81
N SER A 66 13.63 -12.35 -16.35
CA SER A 66 12.71 -12.03 -17.45
C SER A 66 13.08 -12.78 -18.74
N GLN A 67 14.37 -12.97 -19.01
CA GLN A 67 14.84 -13.77 -20.14
C GLN A 67 14.50 -15.26 -19.97
N LEU A 68 14.73 -15.81 -18.77
CA LEU A 68 14.34 -17.18 -18.45
C LEU A 68 12.83 -17.37 -18.59
N ASP A 69 12.03 -16.47 -18.03
CA ASP A 69 10.57 -16.57 -18.07
C ASP A 69 10.04 -16.55 -19.51
N LYS A 70 10.60 -15.68 -20.38
CA LYS A 70 10.31 -15.70 -21.82
C LYS A 70 10.71 -17.01 -22.48
N LEU A 71 11.94 -17.48 -22.25
CA LEU A 71 12.44 -18.72 -22.83
C LEU A 71 11.54 -19.91 -22.47
N TYR A 72 11.07 -19.98 -21.22
CA TYR A 72 10.21 -21.07 -20.76
C TYR A 72 8.78 -20.96 -21.28
N ASN A 73 8.18 -19.77 -21.26
CA ASN A 73 6.86 -19.53 -21.85
C ASN A 73 6.84 -19.84 -23.36
N ASP A 74 7.98 -19.72 -24.03
CA ASP A 74 8.14 -20.11 -25.44
C ASP A 74 8.39 -21.62 -25.63
N GLN A 75 8.98 -22.30 -24.64
CA GLN A 75 9.24 -23.75 -24.65
C GLN A 75 8.02 -24.59 -24.27
N GLU A 76 7.14 -24.14 -23.36
CA GLU A 76 5.87 -24.84 -23.08
C GLU A 76 5.02 -25.02 -24.36
N LYS A 77 5.18 -24.12 -25.34
CA LYS A 77 4.53 -24.21 -26.65
C LYS A 77 5.16 -25.27 -27.58
N ARG A 78 6.33 -25.81 -27.24
CA ARG A 78 7.14 -26.71 -28.08
C ARG A 78 7.40 -28.03 -27.33
N VAL A 79 6.37 -28.87 -27.22
CA VAL A 79 6.44 -30.20 -26.59
C VAL A 79 7.50 -31.07 -27.28
N GLY A 80 8.46 -31.62 -26.52
CA GLY A 80 9.29 -32.76 -26.96
C GLY A 80 10.81 -32.67 -26.77
N ARG A 81 11.34 -32.27 -25.58
CA ARG A 81 12.79 -32.34 -25.29
C ARG A 81 13.13 -33.26 -24.09
N PRO A 82 14.38 -33.77 -24.02
CA PRO A 82 14.76 -34.97 -23.25
C PRO A 82 15.21 -34.70 -21.80
N PHE A 83 14.90 -33.52 -21.25
CA PHE A 83 15.05 -33.27 -19.82
C PHE A 83 13.64 -33.17 -19.23
N GLU A 84 13.28 -34.08 -18.32
CA GLU A 84 12.07 -33.94 -17.50
C GLU A 84 12.29 -32.82 -16.46
N LEU A 85 12.44 -31.58 -16.92
CA LEU A 85 12.16 -30.43 -16.07
C LEU A 85 10.65 -30.46 -15.81
N GLN A 86 10.28 -30.99 -14.65
CA GLN A 86 8.90 -30.93 -14.22
C GLN A 86 8.64 -29.55 -13.65
N TRP A 87 8.04 -28.72 -14.50
CA TRP A 87 7.48 -27.44 -14.11
C TRP A 87 6.19 -27.72 -13.34
N THR A 88 6.23 -27.53 -12.03
CA THR A 88 5.00 -27.35 -11.27
C THR A 88 4.69 -25.85 -11.29
N PRO A 89 3.62 -25.40 -11.99
CA PRO A 89 3.08 -24.08 -11.74
C PRO A 89 2.86 -24.01 -10.23
N ALA A 90 3.46 -23.01 -9.56
CA ALA A 90 3.24 -22.83 -8.15
C ALA A 90 1.72 -22.79 -7.93
N SER A 91 1.19 -23.78 -7.23
CA SER A 91 -0.23 -24.10 -7.25
C SER A 91 -1.09 -22.88 -6.91
N PHE A 92 -1.78 -22.33 -7.91
CA PHE A 92 -3.04 -21.59 -7.83
C PHE A 92 -3.20 -20.49 -6.76
N ASP A 93 -2.32 -19.49 -6.76
CA ASP A 93 -2.68 -18.18 -6.17
C ASP A 93 -2.45 -17.09 -7.22
N GLN A 94 -3.52 -16.47 -7.73
CA GLN A 94 -3.48 -15.46 -8.80
C GLN A 94 -2.77 -14.15 -8.36
N ASN A 95 -2.36 -14.06 -7.09
CA ASN A 95 -1.59 -12.97 -6.53
C ASN A 95 -0.07 -13.22 -6.56
N TYR A 96 0.42 -14.19 -7.33
CA TYR A 96 1.85 -14.46 -7.43
C TYR A 96 2.58 -13.21 -7.93
N HIS A 97 3.46 -12.69 -7.09
CA HIS A 97 4.34 -11.58 -7.43
C HIS A 97 5.22 -11.96 -8.63
N ASP A 98 5.26 -11.08 -9.62
CA ASP A 98 6.24 -11.13 -10.71
C ASP A 98 7.65 -11.33 -10.13
N GLY A 99 8.28 -12.47 -10.41
CA GLY A 99 9.66 -12.74 -9.96
C GLY A 99 9.89 -13.98 -9.09
N TYR A 100 9.01 -14.97 -9.08
CA TYR A 100 9.26 -16.27 -8.42
C TYR A 100 8.91 -17.47 -9.30
N ARG A 101 9.73 -18.54 -9.27
CA ARG A 101 9.46 -19.86 -9.85
C ARG A 101 10.01 -20.98 -8.96
N CYS A 102 9.44 -22.18 -9.07
CA CYS A 102 9.99 -23.40 -8.49
C CYS A 102 10.36 -24.37 -9.62
N LEU A 103 11.58 -24.90 -9.60
CA LEU A 103 12.08 -25.85 -10.59
C LEU A 103 12.46 -27.17 -9.89
N SER A 104 11.97 -28.29 -10.39
CA SER A 104 12.47 -29.60 -9.99
C SER A 104 13.36 -30.16 -11.11
N VAL A 105 14.59 -30.53 -10.77
CA VAL A 105 15.58 -31.06 -11.71
C VAL A 105 16.11 -32.38 -11.16
N VAL A 106 16.22 -33.39 -12.02
CA VAL A 106 16.84 -34.68 -11.68
C VAL A 106 18.13 -34.81 -12.49
N ASP A 107 19.25 -35.10 -11.83
CA ASP A 107 20.54 -35.26 -12.51
C ASP A 107 20.77 -36.69 -13.02
N SER A 108 21.94 -36.91 -13.64
CA SER A 108 22.37 -38.21 -14.16
C SER A 108 22.52 -39.30 -13.09
N ASN A 109 22.63 -38.93 -11.81
CA ASN A 109 22.72 -39.83 -10.67
C ASN A 109 21.36 -40.02 -9.98
N ASN A 110 20.26 -39.59 -10.60
CA ASN A 110 18.91 -39.65 -10.06
C ASN A 110 18.75 -38.90 -8.73
N ARG A 111 19.53 -37.82 -8.53
CA ARG A 111 19.39 -36.89 -7.40
C ARG A 111 18.37 -35.82 -7.77
N GLU A 112 17.41 -35.57 -6.89
CA GLU A 112 16.38 -34.54 -7.06
C GLU A 112 16.84 -33.19 -6.48
N PHE A 113 16.65 -32.13 -7.25
CA PHE A 113 17.00 -30.75 -6.95
C PHE A 113 15.75 -29.88 -7.02
N ASN A 114 15.39 -29.24 -5.91
CA ASN A 114 14.27 -28.34 -5.79
C ASN A 114 14.78 -26.89 -5.69
N LEU A 115 14.63 -26.11 -6.76
CA LEU A 115 15.15 -24.75 -6.89
C LEU A 115 14.03 -23.72 -6.76
N ASN A 116 14.07 -22.94 -5.69
CA ASN A 116 13.20 -21.78 -5.49
C ASN A 116 13.89 -20.56 -6.11
N LEU A 117 13.54 -20.23 -7.35
CA LEU A 117 14.14 -19.14 -8.13
C LEU A 117 13.40 -17.82 -7.87
N TYR A 118 14.14 -16.80 -7.46
CA TYR A 118 13.67 -15.43 -7.27
C TYR A 118 14.43 -14.46 -8.14
N ASN A 119 13.77 -13.40 -8.58
CA ASN A 119 14.47 -12.20 -9.05
C ASN A 119 14.90 -11.30 -7.88
N THR A 120 15.82 -10.38 -8.15
CA THR A 120 16.34 -9.43 -7.16
C THR A 120 15.24 -8.62 -6.48
N THR A 121 14.26 -8.13 -7.24
CA THR A 121 13.17 -7.29 -6.70
C THR A 121 12.25 -8.06 -5.74
N SER A 122 11.78 -9.24 -6.14
CA SER A 122 10.93 -10.10 -5.30
C SER A 122 11.67 -10.57 -4.05
N PHE A 123 12.93 -10.99 -4.18
CA PHE A 123 13.70 -11.42 -3.02
C PHE A 123 13.94 -10.26 -2.04
N ARG A 124 14.22 -9.05 -2.54
CA ARG A 124 14.33 -7.83 -1.72
C ARG A 124 13.05 -7.54 -0.96
N ILE A 125 11.89 -7.61 -1.61
CA ILE A 125 10.58 -7.44 -0.94
C ILE A 125 10.45 -8.46 0.21
N LYS A 126 10.78 -9.74 -0.04
CA LYS A 126 10.73 -10.78 0.99
C LYS A 126 11.68 -10.52 2.16
N MET A 127 12.87 -9.99 1.92
CA MET A 127 13.78 -9.60 3.00
C MET A 127 13.23 -8.43 3.82
N THR A 128 12.72 -7.39 3.15
CA THR A 128 12.12 -6.22 3.80
C THR A 128 10.89 -6.59 4.62
N GLU A 129 10.09 -7.55 4.14
CA GLU A 129 8.97 -8.14 4.88
C GLU A 129 9.45 -9.03 6.06
N ASN A 130 10.76 -9.24 6.21
CA ASN A 130 11.33 -10.19 7.18
C ASN A 130 10.71 -11.59 7.05
N TRP A 131 10.50 -12.03 5.82
CA TRP A 131 10.00 -13.37 5.53
C TRP A 131 11.02 -14.42 5.97
N ILE A 132 10.59 -15.33 6.83
CA ILE A 132 11.50 -16.22 7.57
C ILE A 132 12.36 -17.12 6.67
N GLN A 133 11.89 -17.46 5.46
CA GLN A 133 12.66 -18.29 4.53
C GLN A 133 13.77 -17.48 3.83
N ALA A 134 13.50 -16.21 3.49
CA ALA A 134 14.55 -15.32 2.98
C ALA A 134 15.60 -15.04 4.06
N LEU A 135 15.17 -14.75 5.29
CA LEU A 135 16.11 -14.57 6.42
C LEU A 135 16.93 -15.83 6.71
N GLN A 136 16.34 -17.02 6.56
CA GLN A 136 17.07 -18.28 6.64
C GLN A 136 18.18 -18.38 5.60
N CYS A 137 18.02 -17.84 4.40
CA CYS A 137 19.08 -17.84 3.38
C CYS A 137 20.23 -16.90 3.76
N ILE A 138 19.91 -15.73 4.32
CA ILE A 138 20.92 -14.70 4.58
C ILE A 138 21.76 -15.04 5.81
N TYR A 139 21.15 -15.62 6.84
CA TYR A 139 21.87 -16.07 8.02
C TYR A 139 22.51 -17.46 7.85
N LEU A 140 22.58 -18.00 6.63
CA LEU A 140 23.20 -19.30 6.39
C LEU A 140 24.68 -19.29 6.76
N PRO A 141 25.19 -20.37 7.38
CA PRO A 141 26.62 -20.61 7.45
C PRO A 141 27.25 -20.60 6.05
N ALA A 142 28.42 -19.98 5.90
CA ALA A 142 29.08 -19.79 4.61
C ALA A 142 29.25 -21.07 3.75
N HIS A 143 29.38 -22.25 4.36
CA HIS A 143 29.50 -23.52 3.63
C HIS A 143 28.20 -24.02 3.00
N PHE A 144 27.05 -23.41 3.34
CA PHE A 144 25.76 -23.62 2.69
C PHE A 144 25.43 -22.50 1.67
N THR A 145 26.26 -21.46 1.57
CA THR A 145 26.16 -20.43 0.54
C THR A 145 27.09 -20.80 -0.60
N LEU A 146 26.53 -21.43 -1.64
CA LEU A 146 27.32 -21.97 -2.76
C LEU A 146 27.86 -20.86 -3.67
N LYS A 147 27.13 -19.75 -3.79
CA LYS A 147 27.52 -18.60 -4.60
C LYS A 147 26.83 -17.32 -4.10
N GLN A 148 27.50 -16.18 -4.14
CA GLN A 148 26.95 -14.89 -3.68
C GLN A 148 27.53 -13.72 -4.51
N ASP A 149 27.04 -13.51 -5.73
CA ASP A 149 27.50 -12.42 -6.62
C ASP A 149 26.72 -11.10 -6.44
N LEU A 150 25.61 -11.12 -5.70
CA LEU A 150 24.68 -10.00 -5.48
C LEU A 150 24.88 -9.47 -4.05
N ASP A 151 25.77 -8.47 -3.92
CA ASP A 151 26.20 -7.89 -2.66
C ASP A 151 25.07 -7.17 -1.88
N GLU A 152 23.98 -6.80 -2.56
CA GLU A 152 22.84 -6.16 -1.89
C GLU A 152 22.15 -7.09 -0.86
N PHE A 153 22.40 -8.39 -0.92
CA PHE A 153 21.86 -9.40 -0.01
C PHE A 153 22.87 -9.85 1.05
N ASP A 154 23.89 -9.04 1.34
CA ASP A 154 24.76 -9.23 2.50
C ASP A 154 23.98 -9.04 3.82
N GLU A 155 24.28 -9.85 4.83
CA GLU A 155 23.71 -9.79 6.18
C GLU A 155 23.76 -8.37 6.76
N LYS A 156 24.84 -7.62 6.49
CA LYS A 156 25.02 -6.25 6.99
C LYS A 156 23.99 -5.25 6.47
N ASN A 157 23.32 -5.57 5.37
CA ASN A 157 22.31 -4.71 4.74
C ASN A 157 20.89 -5.03 5.23
N ILE A 158 20.72 -6.01 6.13
CA ILE A 158 19.41 -6.42 6.63
C ILE A 158 18.99 -5.60 7.85
N VAL A 159 17.82 -4.99 7.73
CA VAL A 159 17.10 -4.41 8.85
C VAL A 159 15.98 -5.35 9.26
N VAL A 160 16.08 -5.89 10.48
CA VAL A 160 15.02 -6.71 11.06
C VAL A 160 14.08 -5.84 11.89
N HIS A 161 12.85 -5.71 11.40
CA HIS A 161 11.75 -5.09 12.10
C HIS A 161 11.01 -6.17 12.90
N TYR A 162 11.21 -6.19 14.21
CA TYR A 162 10.75 -7.29 15.06
C TYR A 162 9.25 -7.52 15.03
N LYS A 163 8.42 -6.47 14.89
CA LYS A 163 6.98 -6.66 14.73
C LYS A 163 6.62 -7.36 13.41
N HIS A 164 7.36 -7.07 12.35
CA HIS A 164 7.17 -7.68 11.03
C HIS A 164 7.60 -9.13 11.05
N LEU A 165 8.79 -9.38 11.60
CA LEU A 165 9.27 -10.73 11.85
C LEU A 165 8.23 -11.55 12.61
N VAL A 166 7.67 -11.04 13.71
CA VAL A 166 6.63 -11.74 14.48
C VAL A 166 5.42 -12.06 13.63
N ARG A 167 4.86 -11.05 12.96
CA ARG A 167 3.69 -11.21 12.10
C ARG A 167 3.95 -12.28 11.04
N ASN A 168 5.07 -12.20 10.33
CA ASN A 168 5.36 -13.10 9.22
C ASN A 168 5.69 -14.52 9.69
N VAL A 169 6.52 -14.67 10.72
CA VAL A 169 6.84 -15.99 11.30
C VAL A 169 5.59 -16.66 11.87
N VAL A 170 4.75 -15.95 12.63
CA VAL A 170 3.51 -16.51 13.21
C VAL A 170 2.50 -16.87 12.12
N ASN A 171 2.34 -16.02 11.10
CA ASN A 171 1.46 -16.29 9.97
C ASN A 171 1.91 -17.53 9.21
N GLU A 172 3.21 -17.64 8.90
CA GLU A 172 3.75 -18.79 8.17
C GLU A 172 3.65 -20.09 8.99
N ALA A 173 3.98 -20.03 10.28
CA ALA A 173 3.81 -21.16 11.19
C ALA A 173 2.33 -21.60 11.27
N SER A 174 1.39 -20.63 11.32
CA SER A 174 -0.05 -20.89 11.33
C SER A 174 -0.53 -21.53 10.03
N LYS A 175 -0.04 -21.08 8.87
CA LYS A 175 -0.35 -21.67 7.55
C LYS A 175 0.11 -23.13 7.49
N HIS A 176 1.35 -23.41 7.87
CA HIS A 176 1.87 -24.78 7.93
C HIS A 176 1.08 -25.65 8.92
N PHE A 177 0.70 -25.11 10.08
CA PHE A 177 -0.08 -25.86 11.07
C PHE A 177 -1.49 -26.16 10.57
N ALA A 178 -2.14 -25.21 9.89
CA ALA A 178 -3.43 -25.41 9.25
C ALA A 178 -3.34 -26.44 8.10
N ARG A 179 -2.28 -26.38 7.29
CA ARG A 179 -2.02 -27.36 6.21
C ARG A 179 -1.80 -28.76 6.76
N PHE A 180 -1.00 -28.89 7.83
CA PHE A 180 -0.80 -30.14 8.57
C PHE A 180 -2.15 -30.79 8.94
N LYS A 181 -3.07 -30.02 9.56
CA LYS A 181 -4.40 -30.53 9.93
C LYS A 181 -5.21 -30.97 8.71
N LYS A 182 -5.18 -30.18 7.64
CA LYS A 182 -5.97 -30.42 6.44
C LYS A 182 -5.57 -31.72 5.73
N ILE A 183 -4.26 -32.00 5.63
CA ILE A 183 -3.75 -33.10 4.81
C ILE A 183 -3.39 -34.36 5.62
N TRP A 184 -3.58 -34.36 6.94
CA TRP A 184 -3.22 -35.48 7.81
C TRP A 184 -3.79 -36.82 7.33
N ASN A 185 -5.05 -36.84 6.93
CA ASN A 185 -5.73 -38.07 6.49
C ASN A 185 -5.34 -38.51 5.07
N SER A 186 -4.84 -37.60 4.23
CA SER A 186 -4.46 -37.88 2.84
C SER A 186 -2.99 -38.20 2.66
N ASP A 187 -2.11 -37.47 3.35
CA ASP A 187 -0.65 -37.63 3.28
C ASP A 187 -0.01 -37.28 4.62
N ARG A 188 0.16 -38.30 5.46
CA ARG A 188 0.78 -38.16 6.80
C ARG A 188 2.24 -37.73 6.73
N ARG A 189 2.97 -38.12 5.67
CA ARG A 189 4.39 -37.76 5.53
C ARG A 189 4.51 -36.25 5.34
N GLU A 190 3.73 -35.70 4.42
CA GLU A 190 3.70 -34.27 4.14
C GLU A 190 3.05 -33.47 5.29
N ALA A 191 2.03 -34.04 5.96
CA ALA A 191 1.46 -33.42 7.15
C ALA A 191 2.51 -33.24 8.27
N LYS A 192 3.29 -34.29 8.56
CA LYS A 192 4.40 -34.23 9.53
C LYS A 192 5.48 -33.22 9.11
N LYS A 193 5.82 -33.15 7.82
CA LYS A 193 6.75 -32.13 7.28
C LYS A 193 6.27 -30.71 7.60
N ASN A 194 4.99 -30.43 7.34
CA ASN A 194 4.39 -29.13 7.64
C ASN A 194 4.39 -28.82 9.15
N LEU A 195 4.09 -29.80 10.01
CA LEU A 195 4.15 -29.60 11.46
C LEU A 195 5.57 -29.26 11.95
N VAL A 196 6.61 -29.89 11.39
CA VAL A 196 8.01 -29.54 11.70
C VAL A 196 8.33 -28.12 11.24
N HIS A 197 7.89 -27.73 10.03
CA HIS A 197 8.10 -26.36 9.53
C HIS A 197 7.45 -25.30 10.42
N THR A 198 6.25 -25.58 10.98
CA THR A 198 5.62 -24.73 12.00
C THR A 198 6.58 -24.47 13.17
N PHE A 199 7.19 -25.52 13.73
CA PHE A 199 8.09 -25.37 14.87
C PHE A 199 9.41 -24.69 14.52
N ARG A 200 10.01 -25.06 13.38
CA ARG A 200 11.27 -24.45 12.89
C ARG A 200 11.11 -22.95 12.68
N GLY A 201 10.04 -22.51 12.01
CA GLY A 201 9.80 -21.08 11.77
C GLY A 201 9.76 -20.28 13.08
N LEU A 202 9.04 -20.78 14.10
CA LEU A 202 8.95 -20.14 15.41
C LEU A 202 10.31 -20.11 16.14
N ILE A 203 11.05 -21.22 16.14
CA ILE A 203 12.35 -21.33 16.82
C ILE A 203 13.41 -20.44 16.15
N PHE A 204 13.46 -20.40 14.82
CA PHE A 204 14.36 -19.51 14.09
C PHE A 204 13.97 -18.04 14.30
N GLY A 205 12.67 -17.73 14.30
CA GLY A 205 12.18 -16.40 14.67
C GLY A 205 12.68 -15.96 16.05
N MET A 206 12.61 -16.84 17.05
CA MET A 206 13.13 -16.57 18.40
C MET A 206 14.64 -16.30 18.39
N GLN A 207 15.44 -17.09 17.67
CA GLN A 207 16.89 -16.86 17.54
C GLN A 207 17.21 -15.51 16.91
N ILE A 208 16.49 -15.10 15.86
CA ILE A 208 16.71 -13.80 15.20
C ILE A 208 16.43 -12.64 16.18
N VAL A 209 15.41 -12.76 17.04
CA VAL A 209 15.13 -11.72 18.04
C VAL A 209 16.19 -11.70 19.15
N GLU A 210 16.63 -12.88 19.61
CA GLU A 210 17.60 -13.01 20.70
C GLU A 210 19.03 -12.64 20.28
N HIS A 211 19.44 -13.04 19.08
CA HIS A 211 20.84 -13.00 18.63
C HIS A 211 21.06 -12.07 17.43
N GLY A 212 19.99 -11.60 16.79
CA GLY A 212 20.08 -10.84 15.54
C GLY A 212 20.31 -11.70 14.30
N SER A 213 20.44 -13.03 14.44
CA SER A 213 20.69 -13.99 13.37
C SER A 213 20.24 -15.41 13.77
N ILE A 214 20.28 -16.37 12.84
CA ILE A 214 20.06 -17.79 13.14
C ILE A 214 21.41 -18.45 13.41
N ILE A 215 21.65 -18.80 14.68
CA ILE A 215 22.95 -19.36 15.11
C ILE A 215 22.95 -20.89 15.14
N ASP A 216 21.78 -21.52 15.18
CA ASP A 216 21.61 -22.97 15.25
C ASP A 216 20.41 -23.45 14.41
N TYR A 217 20.70 -23.92 13.20
CA TYR A 217 19.72 -24.52 12.29
C TYR A 217 19.23 -25.91 12.74
N SER A 218 19.87 -26.51 13.74
CA SER A 218 19.48 -27.80 14.34
C SER A 218 18.58 -27.65 15.57
N ALA A 219 18.29 -26.42 16.02
CA ALA A 219 17.58 -26.14 17.27
C ALA A 219 16.17 -26.76 17.36
N ALA A 220 15.56 -27.14 16.23
CA ALA A 220 14.26 -27.79 16.17
C ALA A 220 14.33 -29.32 15.96
N ASN A 221 15.52 -29.92 15.97
CA ASN A 221 15.68 -31.33 15.59
C ASN A 221 15.06 -32.30 16.59
N ASP A 222 15.04 -31.98 17.89
CA ASP A 222 14.34 -32.79 18.89
C ASP A 222 12.83 -32.90 18.56
N LEU A 223 12.22 -31.79 18.15
CA LEU A 223 10.82 -31.77 17.72
C LEU A 223 10.64 -32.48 16.37
N TYR A 224 11.60 -32.36 15.45
CA TYR A 224 11.59 -33.12 14.19
C TYR A 224 11.57 -34.63 14.46
N TYR A 225 12.48 -35.14 15.29
CA TYR A 225 12.56 -36.57 15.56
C TYR A 225 11.31 -37.06 16.28
N MET A 226 10.83 -36.32 17.28
CA MET A 226 9.57 -36.62 17.97
C MET A 226 8.39 -36.73 16.99
N VAL A 227 8.19 -35.72 16.12
CA VAL A 227 7.10 -35.73 15.13
C VAL A 227 7.26 -36.86 14.11
N ARG A 228 8.50 -37.16 13.68
CA ARG A 228 8.76 -38.20 12.69
C ARG A 228 8.53 -39.60 13.25
N SER A 229 8.97 -39.85 14.49
CA SER A 229 8.80 -41.14 15.19
C SER A 229 7.38 -41.40 15.70
N ASP A 230 6.50 -40.39 15.70
CA ASP A 230 5.14 -40.55 16.19
C ASP A 230 4.30 -41.43 15.24
N GLU A 231 4.00 -42.66 15.65
CA GLU A 231 3.20 -43.61 14.84
C GLU A 231 1.69 -43.44 15.02
N GLU A 232 1.24 -42.48 15.86
CA GLU A 232 -0.19 -42.25 16.07
C GLU A 232 -0.87 -41.86 14.76
N GLN A 233 -2.05 -42.45 14.56
CA GLN A 233 -2.82 -42.35 13.33
C GLN A 233 -4.01 -41.40 13.49
N ASP A 234 -4.55 -41.32 14.70
CA ASP A 234 -5.65 -40.46 15.07
C ASP A 234 -5.18 -39.00 15.21
N ILE A 235 -5.72 -38.13 14.35
CA ILE A 235 -5.38 -36.71 14.33
C ILE A 235 -5.67 -36.02 15.68
N GLU A 236 -6.70 -36.44 16.40
CA GLU A 236 -7.10 -35.79 17.65
C GLU A 236 -6.05 -36.04 18.75
N LYS A 237 -5.52 -37.25 18.82
CA LYS A 237 -4.42 -37.58 19.74
C LYS A 237 -3.13 -36.87 19.37
N VAL A 238 -2.82 -36.79 18.08
CA VAL A 238 -1.68 -36.01 17.58
C VAL A 238 -1.85 -34.52 17.92
N LEU A 239 -3.04 -33.95 17.70
CA LEU A 239 -3.34 -32.56 18.06
C LEU A 239 -3.26 -32.32 19.57
N SER A 240 -3.69 -33.27 20.40
CA SER A 240 -3.58 -33.16 21.85
C SER A 240 -2.11 -33.04 22.33
N THR A 241 -1.17 -33.63 21.57
CA THR A 241 0.26 -33.57 21.84
C THR A 241 0.90 -32.28 21.29
N TYR A 242 0.64 -31.95 20.03
CA TYR A 242 1.40 -30.89 19.33
C TYR A 242 0.77 -29.50 19.39
N THR A 243 -0.54 -29.39 19.61
CA THR A 243 -1.22 -28.09 19.75
C THR A 243 -0.71 -27.30 20.96
N PRO A 244 -0.53 -27.91 22.15
CA PRO A 244 0.08 -27.21 23.29
C PRO A 244 1.50 -26.72 23.01
N ILE A 245 2.31 -27.51 22.29
CA ILE A 245 3.69 -27.13 21.91
C ILE A 245 3.67 -25.94 20.94
N TYR A 246 2.83 -26.00 19.92
CA TYR A 246 2.64 -24.91 18.96
C TYR A 246 2.23 -23.61 19.67
N HIS A 247 1.20 -23.66 20.52
CA HIS A 247 0.73 -22.49 21.26
C HIS A 247 1.80 -21.95 22.20
N ARG A 248 2.50 -22.82 22.94
CA ARG A 248 3.62 -22.41 23.80
C ARG A 248 4.71 -21.67 23.00
N LEU A 249 5.20 -22.26 21.91
CA LEU A 249 6.26 -21.64 21.09
C LEU A 249 5.80 -20.31 20.48
N ARG A 250 4.55 -20.25 19.99
CA ARG A 250 3.97 -19.02 19.44
C ARG A 250 3.84 -17.93 20.50
N ASP A 251 3.35 -18.29 21.69
CA ASP A 251 3.14 -17.35 22.78
C ASP A 251 4.46 -16.90 23.39
N ASP A 252 5.47 -17.78 23.47
CA ASP A 252 6.81 -17.44 23.92
C ASP A 252 7.51 -16.52 22.91
N PHE A 253 7.38 -16.77 21.61
CA PHE A 253 7.89 -15.87 20.58
C PHE A 253 7.22 -14.48 20.63
N ASN A 254 5.89 -14.42 20.83
CA ASN A 254 5.21 -13.15 21.08
C ASN A 254 5.72 -12.46 22.36
N LYS A 255 5.85 -13.20 23.47
CA LYS A 255 6.36 -12.66 24.74
C LYS A 255 7.78 -12.14 24.60
N PHE A 256 8.64 -12.77 23.81
CA PHE A 256 10.02 -12.34 23.59
C PHE A 256 10.09 -10.87 23.11
N ILE A 257 9.04 -10.43 22.40
CA ILE A 257 8.95 -9.10 21.81
C ILE A 257 8.21 -8.15 22.76
N PHE A 258 7.13 -8.63 23.40
CA PHE A 258 6.23 -7.79 24.20
C PHE A 258 6.59 -7.68 25.69
N LYS A 259 7.19 -8.72 26.28
CA LYS A 259 7.32 -8.87 27.73
C LYS A 259 8.48 -8.07 28.34
N GLU A 260 9.48 -7.67 27.55
CA GLU A 260 10.64 -6.95 28.08
C GLU A 260 10.80 -5.50 27.57
N ARG A 261 10.36 -5.18 26.35
CA ARG A 261 10.85 -3.95 25.68
C ARG A 261 9.75 -2.93 25.36
N ILE A 262 8.65 -3.32 24.72
CA ILE A 262 7.71 -2.34 24.12
C ILE A 262 6.63 -1.82 25.07
N ASN A 263 6.28 -2.52 26.16
CA ASN A 263 5.07 -2.22 26.94
C ASN A 263 5.27 -1.65 28.38
N PRO A 264 6.23 -0.75 28.65
CA PRO A 264 6.38 -0.18 30.00
C PRO A 264 5.22 0.76 30.40
N PHE A 265 4.52 1.39 29.45
CA PHE A 265 3.61 2.51 29.75
C PHE A 265 2.12 2.17 29.74
N LYS A 266 1.73 0.89 29.63
CA LYS A 266 0.30 0.51 29.60
C LYS A 266 -0.48 0.92 30.86
N ASN A 267 0.21 1.16 31.98
CA ASN A 267 -0.42 1.43 33.27
C ASN A 267 -0.02 2.76 33.91
N SER A 268 0.77 3.61 33.24
CA SER A 268 1.18 4.91 33.78
C SER A 268 0.77 6.03 32.83
N LEU A 269 -0.53 6.34 32.82
CA LEU A 269 -1.00 7.69 32.51
C LEU A 269 -0.51 8.62 33.64
N THR A 270 0.80 8.81 33.72
CA THR A 270 1.36 9.82 34.62
C THR A 270 1.05 11.18 34.01
N ASN A 271 0.60 12.13 34.83
CA ASN A 271 0.36 13.53 34.48
C ASN A 271 1.63 14.29 34.04
N ASP A 272 2.73 13.59 33.82
CA ASP A 272 3.97 14.19 33.35
C ASP A 272 3.74 14.65 31.89
N PRO A 273 4.06 15.91 31.55
CA PRO A 273 3.92 16.43 30.20
C PRO A 273 5.00 15.91 29.25
N ALA A 274 6.06 15.22 29.70
CA ALA A 274 7.12 14.78 28.79
C ALA A 274 6.57 13.91 27.64
N PRO A 275 6.95 14.20 26.37
CA PRO A 275 6.55 13.40 25.22
C PRO A 275 6.84 11.91 25.44
N LEU A 276 5.89 11.04 25.06
CA LEU A 276 6.00 9.60 25.28
C LEU A 276 7.26 9.01 24.63
N LEU A 277 7.69 9.60 23.51
CA LEU A 277 8.95 9.29 22.83
C LEU A 277 10.18 9.45 23.74
N LEU A 278 10.29 10.54 24.50
CA LEU A 278 11.46 10.78 25.36
C LEU A 278 11.51 9.76 26.50
N ARG A 279 10.38 9.45 27.13
CA ARG A 279 10.32 8.42 28.17
C ARG A 279 10.71 7.04 27.63
N TYR A 280 10.30 6.75 26.40
CA TYR A 280 10.69 5.52 25.74
C TYR A 280 12.21 5.50 25.49
N LEU A 281 12.77 6.56 24.91
CA LEU A 281 14.22 6.69 24.71
C LEU A 281 15.00 6.59 26.01
N GLU A 282 14.59 7.28 27.07
CA GLU A 282 15.22 7.25 28.39
C GLU A 282 15.32 5.83 28.95
N LYS A 283 14.23 5.04 28.85
CA LYS A 283 14.23 3.62 29.28
C LYS A 283 15.30 2.79 28.56
N PHE A 284 15.62 3.13 27.32
CA PHE A 284 16.64 2.48 26.52
C PHE A 284 17.97 3.23 26.50
N ASN A 285 18.21 4.10 27.49
CA ASN A 285 19.41 4.92 27.59
C ASN A 285 19.71 5.69 26.27
N TYR A 286 18.64 6.18 25.63
CA TYR A 286 18.65 6.89 24.36
C TYR A 286 19.22 6.08 23.18
N ASP A 287 19.20 4.74 23.24
CA ASP A 287 19.50 3.90 22.07
C ASP A 287 18.36 3.98 21.05
N ILE A 288 18.55 4.86 20.07
CA ILE A 288 17.54 5.14 19.05
C ILE A 288 17.31 3.96 18.10
N ASN A 289 18.26 3.03 17.99
CA ASN A 289 18.12 1.84 17.16
C ASN A 289 17.00 0.93 17.68
N VAL A 290 16.62 1.07 18.95
CA VAL A 290 15.47 0.37 19.52
C VAL A 290 14.17 0.82 18.85
N LEU A 291 14.05 2.09 18.45
CA LEU A 291 12.86 2.60 17.77
C LEU A 291 12.68 1.94 16.40
N GLU A 292 13.75 1.83 15.62
CA GLU A 292 13.74 1.19 14.32
C GLU A 292 13.47 -0.31 14.42
N LYS A 293 14.11 -1.01 15.37
CA LYS A 293 13.95 -2.45 15.53
C LYS A 293 12.57 -2.85 16.06
N TYR A 294 12.07 -2.17 17.09
CA TYR A 294 10.86 -2.59 17.81
C TYR A 294 9.58 -1.91 17.31
N LEU A 295 9.69 -0.67 16.82
CA LEU A 295 8.55 0.11 16.35
C LEU A 295 8.60 0.35 14.84
N SER A 296 9.59 -0.20 14.13
CA SER A 296 9.79 0.02 12.69
C SER A 296 9.78 1.51 12.34
N LEU A 297 10.29 2.37 13.21
CA LEU A 297 10.39 3.80 12.95
C LEU A 297 11.61 4.08 12.07
N THR A 298 11.46 4.97 11.09
CA THR A 298 12.60 5.47 10.32
C THR A 298 13.33 6.53 11.14
N VAL A 299 14.64 6.37 11.28
CA VAL A 299 15.51 7.27 12.04
C VAL A 299 16.54 7.87 11.10
N LYS A 300 16.60 9.20 11.00
CA LYS A 300 17.62 9.91 10.21
C LYS A 300 18.38 10.90 11.08
N PHE A 301 19.70 10.77 11.12
CA PHE A 301 20.57 11.71 11.81
C PHE A 301 20.72 12.98 10.97
N GLY A 302 20.35 14.11 11.56
CA GLY A 302 20.53 15.45 11.00
C GLY A 302 21.81 16.11 11.53
N ARG A 303 21.90 17.43 11.33
CA ARG A 303 23.01 18.24 11.84
C ARG A 303 22.90 18.39 13.37
N ASN A 304 24.03 18.67 14.02
CA ASN A 304 24.07 19.05 15.45
C ASN A 304 23.40 18.06 16.42
N ASN A 305 23.51 16.75 16.16
CA ASN A 305 22.88 15.68 16.94
C ASN A 305 21.34 15.70 16.99
N LEU A 306 20.71 16.43 16.06
CA LEU A 306 19.29 16.29 15.80
C LEU A 306 19.01 14.94 15.15
N VAL A 307 17.96 14.28 15.60
CA VAL A 307 17.49 13.05 14.98
C VAL A 307 16.04 13.20 14.59
N HIS A 308 15.78 12.98 13.31
CA HIS A 308 14.44 12.91 12.74
C HIS A 308 13.91 11.48 12.88
N ILE A 309 12.74 11.34 13.49
CA ILE A 309 12.10 10.07 13.77
C ILE A 309 10.70 10.12 13.17
N ARG A 310 10.39 9.19 12.28
CA ARG A 310 9.06 9.06 11.68
C ARG A 310 8.58 7.63 11.58
N ASP A 311 7.30 7.47 11.28
CA ASP A 311 6.80 6.15 10.94
C ASP A 311 7.32 5.70 9.56
N SER A 312 7.26 4.38 9.37
CA SER A 312 7.42 3.72 8.09
C SER A 312 6.12 3.02 7.74
N ASN A 313 6.03 2.51 6.51
CA ASN A 313 4.92 1.64 6.08
C ASN A 313 4.79 0.38 6.94
N PHE A 314 5.79 0.12 7.78
CA PHE A 314 5.91 -1.05 8.63
C PHE A 314 5.58 -0.75 10.10
N SER A 315 5.45 0.52 10.49
CA SER A 315 5.22 0.88 11.88
C SER A 315 3.85 0.42 12.39
N PRO A 316 3.74 0.03 13.67
CA PRO A 316 2.46 -0.29 14.28
C PRO A 316 1.60 0.96 14.52
N HIS A 317 0.66 1.28 13.64
CA HIS A 317 -0.27 2.42 13.84
C HIS A 317 -1.15 2.30 15.09
N SER A 318 -1.20 1.13 15.74
CA SER A 318 -1.82 0.95 17.05
C SER A 318 -0.96 1.44 18.22
N SER A 319 0.30 1.81 17.98
CA SER A 319 1.24 2.29 18.99
C SER A 319 1.17 3.81 19.09
N GLN A 320 0.95 4.32 20.29
CA GLN A 320 0.86 5.76 20.53
C GLN A 320 2.15 6.51 20.15
N ILE A 321 3.32 5.90 20.40
CA ILE A 321 4.63 6.47 20.03
C ILE A 321 4.74 6.62 18.52
N VAL A 322 4.25 5.62 17.77
CA VAL A 322 4.27 5.67 16.30
C VAL A 322 3.39 6.79 15.80
N LEU A 323 2.19 6.95 16.37
CA LEU A 323 1.29 8.06 16.00
C LEU A 323 1.90 9.43 16.31
N GLU A 324 2.67 9.54 17.40
CA GLU A 324 3.41 10.77 17.74
C GLU A 324 4.55 11.05 16.78
N CYS A 325 5.26 10.01 16.34
CA CYS A 325 6.41 10.17 15.44
C CYS A 325 6.01 10.30 13.98
N ALA A 326 4.83 9.82 13.57
CA ALA A 326 4.46 9.59 12.18
C ALA A 326 4.81 10.73 11.21
N ASN A 327 4.59 11.98 11.61
CA ASN A 327 4.82 13.15 10.77
C ASN A 327 6.23 13.77 10.89
N GLY A 328 7.20 13.06 11.49
CA GLY A 328 8.59 13.52 11.58
C GLY A 328 8.90 14.30 12.85
N THR A 329 8.95 13.63 14.00
CA THR A 329 9.41 14.24 15.26
C THR A 329 10.92 14.44 15.24
N VAL A 330 11.40 15.60 15.70
CA VAL A 330 12.84 15.90 15.81
C VAL A 330 13.25 15.90 17.28
N VAL A 331 14.22 15.08 17.62
CA VAL A 331 14.80 14.95 18.96
C VAL A 331 16.22 15.48 18.95
N ASP A 332 16.58 16.32 19.91
CA ASP A 332 17.97 16.66 20.18
C ASP A 332 18.55 15.67 21.19
N LEU A 333 19.53 14.88 20.77
CA LEU A 333 20.17 13.89 21.64
C LEU A 333 21.08 14.52 22.70
N ASN A 334 21.56 15.75 22.50
CA ASN A 334 22.42 16.43 23.48
C ASN A 334 21.60 16.90 24.68
N SER A 335 20.56 17.68 24.44
CA SER A 335 19.65 18.14 25.49
C SER A 335 18.64 17.07 25.93
N ARG A 336 18.56 15.95 25.19
CA ARG A 336 17.60 14.87 25.42
C ARG A 336 16.15 15.37 25.40
N SER A 337 15.86 16.32 24.51
CA SER A 337 14.57 17.00 24.41
C SER A 337 13.98 16.86 23.00
N VAL A 338 12.67 17.08 22.87
CA VAL A 338 12.02 17.18 21.56
C VAL A 338 12.20 18.60 21.03
N ALA A 339 12.94 18.74 19.94
CA ALA A 339 13.15 20.00 19.25
C ALA A 339 11.88 20.41 18.48
N SER A 340 11.27 19.46 17.75
CA SER A 340 10.07 19.65 16.93
C SER A 340 9.11 18.49 17.10
N GLN A 341 7.83 18.78 17.38
CA GLN A 341 6.78 17.76 17.49
C GLN A 341 5.61 18.12 16.55
N PRO A 342 5.54 17.48 15.36
CA PRO A 342 4.42 17.70 14.45
C PRO A 342 3.12 17.15 15.02
N ILE A 343 2.00 17.46 14.35
CA ILE A 343 0.70 16.87 14.69
C ILE A 343 0.78 15.35 14.65
N LYS A 344 0.13 14.68 15.60
CA LYS A 344 0.04 13.21 15.61
C LYS A 344 -0.72 12.75 14.37
N ARG A 345 -0.39 11.55 13.85
CA ARG A 345 -1.12 10.98 12.73
C ARG A 345 -2.59 10.78 13.10
N VAL A 346 -3.45 11.35 12.28
CA VAL A 346 -4.90 11.14 12.35
C VAL A 346 -5.23 9.91 11.50
N LEU A 347 -5.93 8.95 12.09
CA LEU A 347 -6.38 7.75 11.41
C LEU A 347 -7.68 8.05 10.64
N GLU A 348 -7.86 7.42 9.50
CA GLU A 348 -9.08 7.54 8.69
C GLU A 348 -10.28 6.93 9.43
N LEU A 349 -11.49 7.42 9.15
CA LEU A 349 -12.73 6.97 9.83
C LEU A 349 -12.98 5.46 9.66
N GLU A 350 -12.57 4.88 8.54
CA GLU A 350 -12.68 3.45 8.22
C GLU A 350 -11.70 2.59 9.02
N HIS A 351 -10.72 3.20 9.71
CA HIS A 351 -9.85 2.46 10.59
C HIS A 351 -10.67 1.84 11.73
N LYS A 352 -10.35 0.62 12.17
CA LYS A 352 -11.08 -0.12 13.23
C LYS A 352 -11.32 0.62 14.56
N ASN A 353 -10.62 1.73 14.77
CA ASN A 353 -10.77 2.57 15.97
C ASN A 353 -11.75 3.75 15.74
N GLY A 354 -12.15 4.02 14.50
CA GLY A 354 -13.02 5.13 14.11
C GLY A 354 -14.50 4.87 14.32
N GLU A 355 -14.94 3.60 14.41
CA GLU A 355 -16.34 3.20 14.56
C GLU A 355 -17.03 3.77 15.82
N ASN A 356 -16.26 4.19 16.83
CA ASN A 356 -16.77 4.75 18.09
C ASN A 356 -16.63 6.28 18.20
N LEU A 357 -16.27 6.99 17.13
CA LEU A 357 -16.12 8.44 17.18
C LEU A 357 -17.47 9.15 17.23
N ASN A 358 -17.70 9.92 18.29
CA ASN A 358 -18.86 10.80 18.39
C ASN A 358 -18.68 12.05 17.51
N LEU A 359 -19.20 12.00 16.30
CA LEU A 359 -19.09 13.10 15.33
C LEU A 359 -19.97 14.33 15.70
N LYS A 360 -20.93 14.21 16.62
CA LYS A 360 -21.95 15.25 16.89
C LYS A 360 -21.36 16.60 17.29
N ASN A 361 -20.19 16.60 17.94
CA ASN A 361 -19.50 17.80 18.41
C ASN A 361 -18.11 17.98 17.77
N THR A 362 -17.79 17.21 16.74
CA THR A 362 -16.46 17.24 16.12
C THR A 362 -16.36 18.40 15.13
N LYS A 363 -15.33 19.23 15.28
CA LYS A 363 -15.01 20.27 14.30
C LYS A 363 -14.35 19.63 13.08
N MET A 364 -14.81 20.01 11.89
CA MET A 364 -14.21 19.58 10.64
C MET A 364 -13.27 20.65 10.10
N PHE A 365 -12.14 20.22 9.56
CA PHE A 365 -11.16 21.09 8.92
C PHE A 365 -11.00 20.63 7.47
N LEU A 366 -10.74 21.58 6.57
CA LEU A 366 -10.43 21.25 5.18
C LEU A 366 -9.08 20.51 5.13
N ARG A 367 -9.11 19.24 4.70
CA ARG A 367 -7.88 18.48 4.44
C ARG A 367 -7.33 18.91 3.08
N ARG A 368 -6.11 19.44 3.05
CA ARG A 368 -5.40 19.71 1.78
C ARG A 368 -4.93 18.40 1.15
N SER A 369 -4.86 18.40 -0.18
CA SER A 369 -4.40 17.24 -0.93
C SER A 369 -2.93 16.96 -0.59
N PRO A 370 -2.58 15.74 -0.14
CA PRO A 370 -1.21 15.37 0.19
C PRO A 370 -0.28 15.41 -1.03
N ASN A 371 -0.83 15.36 -2.25
CA ASN A 371 -0.04 15.46 -3.48
C ASN A 371 0.38 16.90 -3.81
N LEU A 372 -0.30 17.89 -3.21
CA LEU A 372 -0.11 19.31 -3.52
C LEU A 372 0.36 20.13 -2.31
N SER A 373 0.51 19.48 -1.15
CA SER A 373 0.86 20.15 0.08
C SER A 373 1.87 19.32 0.88
N CYS A 374 2.67 20.00 1.70
CA CYS A 374 3.61 19.37 2.60
C CYS A 374 3.41 19.92 4.00
N LEU A 375 3.36 19.04 5.00
CA LEU A 375 3.38 19.42 6.40
C LEU A 375 4.80 19.85 6.79
N VAL A 376 4.91 21.07 7.33
CA VAL A 376 6.17 21.61 7.84
C VAL A 376 5.97 22.15 9.25
N THR A 377 7.00 22.00 10.07
CA THR A 377 6.98 22.43 11.46
C THR A 377 8.17 23.34 11.72
N LEU A 378 7.91 24.58 12.11
CA LEU A 378 8.93 25.56 12.49
C LEU A 378 9.28 25.36 13.97
N TYR A 379 10.57 25.25 14.26
CA TYR A 379 11.08 25.06 15.61
C TYR A 379 12.37 25.86 15.82
N TYR A 380 12.64 26.23 17.07
CA TYR A 380 13.84 26.97 17.43
C TYR A 380 14.89 26.02 18.01
N PHE A 381 16.13 26.10 17.52
CA PHE A 381 17.23 25.26 17.96
C PHE A 381 18.58 25.96 17.76
N ASN A 382 19.46 25.91 18.77
CA ASN A 382 20.80 26.52 18.73
C ASN A 382 20.83 27.97 18.20
N ASN A 383 19.92 28.81 18.70
CA ASN A 383 19.75 30.20 18.30
C ASN A 383 19.29 30.45 16.86
N GLU A 384 18.81 29.42 16.17
CA GLU A 384 18.34 29.49 14.80
C GLU A 384 16.92 28.93 14.67
N TRP A 385 16.11 29.52 13.79
CA TRP A 385 14.82 28.99 13.39
C TRP A 385 15.01 27.98 12.27
N LEU A 386 14.52 26.76 12.49
CA LEU A 386 14.60 25.65 11.55
C LEU A 386 13.20 25.18 11.17
N LEU A 387 13.09 24.59 9.99
CA LEU A 387 11.88 23.90 9.55
C LEU A 387 12.16 22.41 9.53
N SER A 388 11.28 21.59 10.07
CA SER A 388 11.23 20.15 9.80
C SER A 388 10.07 19.85 8.86
N SER A 389 10.20 18.78 8.09
CA SER A 389 9.12 18.21 7.29
C SER A 389 8.87 16.78 7.72
N GLU A 390 7.88 16.14 7.09
CA GLU A 390 7.66 14.70 7.24
C GLU A 390 8.88 13.86 6.85
N GLU A 391 9.84 14.38 6.08
CA GLU A 391 10.95 13.59 5.53
C GLU A 391 12.33 13.96 6.09
N SER A 392 12.44 15.11 6.76
CA SER A 392 13.71 15.65 7.26
C SER A 392 13.54 16.53 8.51
N ALA A 393 14.54 16.52 9.39
CA ALA A 393 14.66 17.50 10.48
C ALA A 393 14.97 18.90 9.97
N ASP A 394 15.56 19.01 8.77
CA ASP A 394 15.79 20.24 8.04
C ASP A 394 15.07 20.16 6.69
N ALA A 395 13.91 20.78 6.62
CA ALA A 395 13.04 20.79 5.46
C ALA A 395 13.67 21.54 4.27
N SER A 396 14.75 22.32 4.48
CA SER A 396 15.45 22.97 3.36
C SER A 396 15.90 21.93 2.33
N ASP A 397 16.39 20.77 2.75
CA ASP A 397 16.84 19.70 1.85
C ASP A 397 15.70 19.05 1.03
N VAL A 398 14.46 19.10 1.54
CA VAL A 398 13.29 18.46 0.90
C VAL A 398 12.50 19.47 0.06
N LEU A 399 12.33 20.67 0.57
CA LEU A 399 11.58 21.74 -0.09
C LEU A 399 12.37 22.33 -1.25
N TYR A 400 13.70 22.47 -1.12
CA TYR A 400 14.52 23.12 -2.14
C TYR A 400 14.47 22.37 -3.49
N PRO A 401 14.66 21.03 -3.57
CA PRO A 401 14.54 20.31 -4.83
C PRO A 401 13.13 20.34 -5.41
N ARG A 402 12.09 20.18 -4.58
CA ARG A 402 10.68 20.17 -5.03
C ARG A 402 10.27 21.52 -5.62
N VAL A 403 10.72 22.61 -5.00
CA VAL A 403 10.48 23.98 -5.46
C VAL A 403 11.28 24.27 -6.73
N HIS A 404 12.55 23.87 -6.81
CA HIS A 404 13.37 24.13 -8.01
C HIS A 404 12.92 23.34 -9.24
N SER A 405 12.44 22.11 -9.08
CA SER A 405 11.95 21.33 -10.22
C SER A 405 10.63 21.87 -10.80
N THR A 406 9.85 22.61 -9.99
CA THR A 406 8.56 23.19 -10.41
C THR A 406 8.65 24.66 -10.76
N VAL A 407 9.60 25.39 -10.19
CA VAL A 407 9.72 26.84 -10.30
C VAL A 407 11.18 27.16 -10.60
N GLY A 408 11.48 27.48 -11.85
CA GLY A 408 12.83 27.85 -12.28
C GLY A 408 13.47 28.86 -11.31
N ASN A 409 14.62 28.49 -10.75
CA ASN A 409 15.50 29.25 -9.88
C ASN A 409 14.87 30.13 -8.76
N SER A 410 14.87 29.57 -7.55
CA SER A 410 15.32 30.20 -6.29
C SER A 410 14.46 31.24 -5.55
N THR A 411 13.33 31.72 -6.06
CA THR A 411 12.57 32.77 -5.35
C THR A 411 11.72 32.27 -4.17
N ILE A 412 11.04 31.15 -4.24
CA ILE A 412 10.05 30.79 -3.19
C ILE A 412 10.69 30.40 -1.85
N ALA A 413 11.78 29.62 -1.84
CA ALA A 413 12.47 29.29 -0.59
C ALA A 413 13.10 30.54 0.04
N VAL A 414 13.74 31.39 -0.78
CA VAL A 414 14.31 32.66 -0.34
C VAL A 414 13.22 33.62 0.14
N GLU A 415 12.09 33.72 -0.54
CA GLU A 415 10.96 34.56 -0.14
C GLU A 415 10.25 34.00 1.09
N PHE A 416 10.14 32.68 1.26
CA PHE A 416 9.63 32.06 2.48
C PHE A 416 10.54 32.35 3.68
N TRP A 417 11.85 32.18 3.53
CA TRP A 417 12.83 32.49 4.58
C TRP A 417 12.97 33.99 4.83
N LYS A 418 12.81 34.84 3.81
CA LYS A 418 12.64 36.28 3.98
C LYS A 418 11.33 36.57 4.71
N LEU A 419 10.22 35.90 4.40
CA LEU A 419 8.94 36.12 5.10
C LEU A 419 9.06 35.77 6.58
N ILE A 420 9.68 34.64 6.91
CA ILE A 420 9.94 34.24 8.29
C ILE A 420 10.94 35.21 8.95
N GLY A 421 12.07 35.48 8.31
CA GLY A 421 13.16 36.28 8.88
C GLY A 421 12.93 37.79 8.92
N THR A 422 12.02 38.35 8.10
CA THR A 422 11.72 39.79 8.07
C THR A 422 10.40 40.17 8.73
N LYS A 423 9.45 39.24 8.89
CA LYS A 423 8.10 39.57 9.41
C LYS A 423 7.73 38.91 10.72
N ILE A 424 8.47 37.90 11.18
CA ILE A 424 8.20 37.28 12.48
C ILE A 424 9.30 37.71 13.45
N ASP A 425 9.06 38.85 14.10
CA ASP A 425 9.84 39.31 15.25
C ASP A 425 9.44 38.42 16.44
N ILE A 426 9.94 37.17 16.44
CA ILE A 426 9.64 36.21 17.49
C ILE A 426 10.52 36.55 18.68
N ASP A 427 9.87 36.89 19.79
CA ASP A 427 10.54 37.18 21.06
C ASP A 427 11.55 36.06 21.38
N PRO A 428 12.83 36.37 21.64
CA PRO A 428 13.80 35.38 22.10
C PRO A 428 13.37 34.61 23.36
N ASN A 429 12.32 35.03 24.07
CA ASN A 429 11.70 34.30 25.18
C ASN A 429 10.69 33.22 24.73
N ASP A 430 10.30 33.17 23.46
CA ASP A 430 9.34 32.20 22.89
C ASP A 430 10.01 30.88 22.43
N GLN A 431 11.23 30.58 22.90
CA GLN A 431 12.03 29.38 22.50
C GLN A 431 11.32 28.05 22.77
N ASN A 432 10.31 28.04 23.64
CA ASN A 432 9.52 26.86 23.97
C ASN A 432 8.33 26.64 23.03
N LYS A 433 8.11 27.48 22.02
CA LYS A 433 6.97 27.36 21.09
C LYS A 433 7.38 26.66 19.79
N CYS A 434 6.49 25.82 19.30
CA CYS A 434 6.61 25.16 18.00
C CYS A 434 5.41 25.57 17.14
N PHE A 435 5.67 25.97 15.89
CA PHE A 435 4.62 26.46 14.98
C PHE A 435 4.44 25.46 13.83
N VAL A 436 3.20 25.02 13.58
CA VAL A 436 2.90 24.04 12.53
C VAL A 436 2.20 24.73 11.36
N PHE A 437 2.73 24.54 10.15
CA PHE A 437 2.21 25.11 8.91
C PHE A 437 1.93 24.01 7.89
N ILE A 438 0.93 24.23 7.03
CA ILE A 438 0.82 23.49 5.76
C ILE A 438 1.27 24.46 4.68
N LEU A 439 2.24 24.00 3.88
CA LEU A 439 2.71 24.71 2.70
C LEU A 439 1.97 24.13 1.48
N ASP A 440 1.09 24.93 0.88
CA ASP A 440 0.47 24.60 -0.42
C ASP A 440 1.51 24.88 -1.53
N LEU A 441 1.94 23.85 -2.27
CA LEU A 441 2.98 23.93 -3.32
C LEU A 441 2.39 24.19 -4.72
N CYS A 442 1.19 24.76 -4.81
CA CYS A 442 0.45 24.87 -6.07
C CYS A 442 1.01 25.97 -7.00
N HIS A 443 1.96 25.61 -7.89
CA HIS A 443 2.10 26.35 -9.14
C HIS A 443 2.46 25.48 -10.36
N HIS A 444 1.79 25.75 -11.49
CA HIS A 444 2.13 25.37 -12.88
C HIS A 444 1.90 23.92 -13.38
N TYR A 445 0.94 23.15 -12.84
CA TYR A 445 0.42 21.97 -13.54
C TYR A 445 -0.90 22.20 -14.30
N PHE A 446 -1.43 23.42 -14.28
CA PHE A 446 -2.77 23.72 -14.82
C PHE A 446 -2.83 23.93 -16.34
N LYS A 447 -1.71 24.04 -17.07
CA LYS A 447 -1.76 24.36 -18.50
C LYS A 447 -1.82 23.16 -19.46
N ASN A 448 -1.25 22.00 -19.12
CA ASN A 448 -1.08 20.91 -20.12
C ASN A 448 -1.59 19.51 -19.70
N SER A 449 -1.94 19.27 -18.43
CA SER A 449 -2.22 17.90 -17.93
C SER A 449 -3.70 17.62 -17.60
N CYS A 450 -4.59 18.60 -17.80
CA CYS A 450 -5.98 18.55 -17.33
C CYS A 450 -6.94 17.68 -18.19
N HIS A 451 -6.51 17.10 -19.31
CA HIS A 451 -7.39 16.26 -20.14
C HIS A 451 -7.47 14.79 -19.72
N HIS A 452 -6.75 14.34 -18.70
CA HIS A 452 -6.88 12.96 -18.20
C HIS A 452 -7.29 12.85 -16.73
N TYR A 453 -6.91 13.81 -15.88
CA TYR A 453 -7.15 13.69 -14.43
C TYR A 453 -8.56 14.13 -13.99
N TYR A 454 -9.22 14.99 -14.76
CA TYR A 454 -10.57 15.51 -14.46
C TYR A 454 -11.72 14.52 -14.72
N HIS A 455 -11.43 13.31 -15.19
CA HIS A 455 -12.45 12.35 -15.62
C HIS A 455 -12.98 11.43 -14.50
N ASN A 456 -12.36 11.37 -13.30
CA ASN A 456 -12.64 10.29 -12.34
C ASN A 456 -13.15 10.69 -10.94
N HIS A 457 -13.35 11.96 -10.62
CA HIS A 457 -13.84 12.36 -9.28
C HIS A 457 -15.02 13.34 -9.35
N VAL A 458 -16.23 12.81 -9.16
CA VAL A 458 -17.52 13.53 -9.23
C VAL A 458 -17.73 14.49 -8.04
N GLU A 459 -17.17 14.17 -6.88
CA GLU A 459 -17.45 14.88 -5.62
C GLU A 459 -16.71 16.23 -5.47
N GLU A 460 -15.55 16.41 -6.12
CA GLU A 460 -14.80 17.68 -6.05
C GLU A 460 -15.42 18.78 -6.93
N ARG A 461 -16.14 18.42 -8.01
CA ARG A 461 -16.77 19.40 -8.92
C ARG A 461 -18.00 20.07 -8.30
N GLU A 462 -18.85 19.31 -7.62
CA GLU A 462 -20.02 19.86 -6.93
C GLU A 462 -19.62 20.85 -5.82
N PHE A 463 -18.46 20.67 -5.19
CA PHE A 463 -17.97 21.58 -4.16
C PHE A 463 -17.48 22.91 -4.76
N ILE A 464 -16.74 22.87 -5.88
CA ILE A 464 -16.20 24.08 -6.52
C ILE A 464 -17.32 24.97 -7.09
N ASP A 465 -18.29 24.36 -7.77
CA ASP A 465 -19.41 25.08 -8.39
C ASP A 465 -20.38 25.66 -7.34
N LYS A 466 -20.50 25.02 -6.17
CA LYS A 466 -21.35 25.49 -5.07
C LYS A 466 -20.75 26.69 -4.32
N TYR A 467 -19.43 26.89 -4.38
CA TYR A 467 -18.73 27.88 -3.55
C TYR A 467 -17.90 28.93 -4.33
N ASN A 468 -17.92 28.95 -5.67
CA ASN A 468 -17.23 29.94 -6.50
C ASN A 468 -15.72 30.05 -6.17
N TYR A 469 -15.03 28.92 -6.12
CA TYR A 469 -13.59 28.86 -5.81
C TYR A 469 -12.75 29.02 -7.10
N ASP A 470 -11.92 30.08 -7.17
CA ASP A 470 -10.96 30.30 -8.28
C ASP A 470 -9.57 29.70 -7.92
N PRO A 471 -9.11 28.64 -8.60
CA PRO A 471 -7.82 28.00 -8.34
C PRO A 471 -6.61 28.72 -8.97
N LEU A 472 -6.80 29.77 -9.77
CA LEU A 472 -5.71 30.40 -10.55
C LEU A 472 -4.94 31.51 -9.81
N GLN A 473 -5.36 31.88 -8.60
CA GLN A 473 -4.65 32.84 -7.77
C GLN A 473 -4.41 32.21 -6.40
N ASN A 474 -3.15 31.91 -6.04
CA ASN A 474 -2.57 31.94 -4.68
C ASN A 474 -1.54 30.81 -4.42
N ASN A 475 -0.27 31.20 -4.22
CA ASN A 475 0.63 30.51 -3.30
C ASN A 475 0.36 31.08 -1.90
N GLN A 476 -0.25 30.32 -0.99
CA GLN A 476 -0.59 30.79 0.35
C GLN A 476 0.11 29.94 1.42
N LEU A 477 0.82 30.61 2.33
CA LEU A 477 1.26 30.05 3.59
C LEU A 477 0.14 30.24 4.62
N ARG A 478 -0.31 29.16 5.27
CA ARG A 478 -1.32 29.23 6.33
C ARG A 478 -0.82 28.56 7.61
N LEU A 479 -0.87 29.29 8.71
CA LEU A 479 -0.61 28.78 10.06
C LEU A 479 -1.80 27.94 10.51
N LEU A 480 -1.58 26.69 10.92
CA LEU A 480 -2.67 25.83 11.40
C LEU A 480 -2.80 25.84 12.91
N ALA A 481 -1.66 25.82 13.60
CA ALA A 481 -1.61 25.70 15.04
C ALA A 481 -0.29 26.24 15.61
N VAL A 482 -0.39 26.80 16.81
CA VAL A 482 0.75 27.07 17.69
C VAL A 482 0.70 26.02 18.79
N ILE A 483 1.77 25.26 18.96
CA ILE A 483 1.89 24.22 19.99
C ILE A 483 2.90 24.69 21.03
N ASN A 484 2.45 24.84 22.27
CA ASN A 484 3.32 25.15 23.40
C ASN A 484 3.94 23.84 23.94
N LYS A 485 5.28 23.78 24.11
CA LYS A 485 5.96 22.60 24.66
C LYS A 485 5.51 22.25 26.09
N ASP A 486 5.05 23.22 26.88
CA ASP A 486 4.82 23.05 28.31
C ASP A 486 3.36 22.69 28.68
N ASN A 487 2.41 22.77 27.74
CA ASN A 487 0.99 22.48 27.99
C ASN A 487 0.32 21.77 26.78
N HIS A 488 0.14 20.46 26.88
CA HIS A 488 -0.42 19.61 25.82
C HIS A 488 -1.94 19.71 25.62
N SER A 489 -2.67 20.47 26.44
CA SER A 489 -4.14 20.37 26.53
C SER A 489 -4.95 21.50 25.88
N GLU A 490 -4.35 22.61 25.44
CA GLU A 490 -5.11 23.73 24.88
C GLU A 490 -4.57 24.19 23.52
N VAL A 491 -5.29 23.79 22.47
CA VAL A 491 -5.27 24.51 21.19
C VAL A 491 -6.24 25.68 21.34
N GLU A 492 -5.73 26.87 21.69
CA GLU A 492 -6.56 28.08 21.75
C GLU A 492 -6.96 28.52 20.33
N CYS A 493 -8.23 28.31 19.97
CA CYS A 493 -8.85 28.90 18.78
C CYS A 493 -10.19 29.55 19.18
N ASN A 494 -10.27 30.89 19.20
CA ASN A 494 -11.46 31.66 19.59
C ASN A 494 -12.06 32.42 18.38
N PRO A 495 -13.38 32.31 18.07
CA PRO A 495 -13.97 32.96 16.91
C PRO A 495 -14.88 34.16 17.28
N TYR A 496 -14.61 35.33 16.70
CA TYR A 496 -15.64 36.33 16.42
C TYR A 496 -15.38 36.96 15.04
N ALA A 497 -16.37 36.87 14.14
CA ALA A 497 -16.34 37.50 12.82
C ALA A 497 -17.48 38.51 12.71
N PHE A 498 -17.13 39.75 12.35
CA PHE A 498 -18.07 40.69 11.71
C PHE A 498 -17.96 40.56 10.19
N LYS A 499 -19.12 40.71 9.58
CA LYS A 499 -19.43 40.54 8.16
C LYS A 499 -18.88 41.72 7.34
N TYR A 500 -17.74 41.57 6.68
CA TYR A 500 -17.43 42.29 5.42
C TYR A 500 -16.38 41.51 4.62
N ASN A 501 -16.69 41.26 3.34
CA ASN A 501 -15.72 40.80 2.36
C ASN A 501 -14.60 41.84 2.29
N TRP A 502 -13.35 41.39 2.45
CA TRP A 502 -12.13 41.75 1.73
C TRP A 502 -11.01 40.82 2.23
N CYS A 503 -10.20 40.28 1.32
CA CYS A 503 -9.12 39.34 1.59
C CYS A 503 -8.16 39.85 2.68
N ILE A 504 -8.12 39.15 3.82
CA ILE A 504 -7.08 39.28 4.85
C ILE A 504 -6.74 37.86 5.30
N CYS A 505 -5.44 37.57 5.40
CA CYS A 505 -4.92 36.33 6.00
C CYS A 505 -5.61 36.06 7.34
N GLU A 506 -6.07 34.83 7.58
CA GLU A 506 -6.53 34.41 8.91
C GLU A 506 -5.35 34.51 9.90
N LEU A 507 -5.24 35.66 10.56
CA LEU A 507 -4.46 35.86 11.77
C LEU A 507 -5.38 35.45 12.93
N ILE A 508 -5.02 34.35 13.59
CA ILE A 508 -5.50 34.03 14.93
C ILE A 508 -5.22 35.26 15.80
N THR A 509 -6.23 35.71 16.55
CA THR A 509 -6.14 36.89 17.41
C THR A 509 -5.05 36.65 18.46
N LEU A 510 -3.98 37.45 18.42
CA LEU A 510 -2.98 37.48 19.49
C LEU A 510 -3.59 38.03 20.79
N PRO A 511 -2.97 37.76 21.96
CA PRO A 511 -3.46 38.25 23.25
C PRO A 511 -3.73 39.76 23.22
N LYS A 512 -4.74 40.22 24.01
CA LYS A 512 -5.26 41.61 24.06
C LYS A 512 -4.23 42.73 24.27
N ASN A 513 -2.95 42.43 24.46
CA ASN A 513 -1.89 43.38 24.76
C ASN A 513 -0.88 43.60 23.62
N VAL A 514 -1.04 42.98 22.44
CA VAL A 514 -0.15 43.22 21.29
C VAL A 514 -0.68 44.39 20.44
N LYS A 515 -0.09 45.58 20.58
CA LYS A 515 -0.43 46.76 19.77
C LYS A 515 0.41 46.79 18.48
N LEU A 516 -0.19 46.47 17.34
CA LEU A 516 0.47 46.54 16.01
C LEU A 516 0.28 47.95 15.40
N LYS A 517 0.99 48.95 15.93
CA LYS A 517 1.00 50.34 15.43
C LYS A 517 1.43 50.44 13.95
N TRP A 518 2.26 49.51 13.49
CA TRP A 518 2.85 49.52 12.14
C TRP A 518 1.86 49.22 11.00
N LEU A 519 0.79 48.46 11.26
CA LEU A 519 -0.19 48.12 10.21
C LEU A 519 -1.03 49.34 9.80
N GLN A 520 -1.26 50.28 10.73
CA GLN A 520 -1.97 51.53 10.46
C GLN A 520 -1.11 52.52 9.66
N ASP A 521 0.21 52.46 9.82
CA ASP A 521 1.15 53.35 9.14
C ASP A 521 1.41 52.88 7.69
N TYR A 522 1.42 51.57 7.44
CA TYR A 522 1.62 50.99 6.10
C TYR A 522 0.42 51.20 5.15
N VAL A 523 -0.82 51.12 5.67
CA VAL A 523 -2.03 51.37 4.86
C VAL A 523 -2.12 52.84 4.41
N ARG A 524 -1.49 53.76 5.14
CA ARG A 524 -1.43 55.19 4.81
C ARG A 524 -0.33 55.55 3.81
N SER A 525 0.59 54.64 3.49
CA SER A 525 1.76 54.93 2.67
C SER A 525 1.69 54.43 1.23
N ILE A 526 0.55 53.92 0.76
CA ILE A 526 0.40 53.43 -0.62
C ILE A 526 -0.11 54.56 -1.55
N ASP A 527 0.65 54.84 -2.60
CA ASP A 527 0.43 55.88 -3.61
C ASP A 527 -0.68 55.47 -4.61
N PRO A 528 -1.72 56.31 -4.88
CA PRO A 528 -2.86 55.95 -5.74
C PRO A 528 -2.58 55.81 -7.25
N LEU A 529 -1.36 56.07 -7.73
CA LEU A 529 -1.09 56.23 -9.18
C LEU A 529 -0.60 54.99 -9.95
N GLU A 530 -0.49 53.80 -9.34
CA GLU A 530 -0.10 52.56 -10.05
C GLU A 530 -1.24 51.57 -10.35
N ALA A 531 -2.50 52.02 -10.29
CA ALA A 531 -3.68 51.18 -10.58
C ALA A 531 -4.43 51.64 -11.83
N SER A 532 -3.90 51.38 -13.04
CA SER A 532 -4.64 51.60 -14.29
C SER A 532 -4.38 50.52 -15.34
N SER A 533 -5.20 49.46 -15.31
CA SER A 533 -5.52 48.65 -16.49
C SER A 533 -6.75 47.75 -16.23
N ILE A 534 -7.96 48.32 -16.23
CA ILE A 534 -9.22 47.56 -16.35
C ILE A 534 -10.15 48.35 -17.30
N TRP A 535 -10.63 47.65 -18.32
CA TRP A 535 -11.57 48.14 -19.33
C TRP A 535 -12.99 48.35 -18.76
N LEU A 536 -13.67 49.37 -19.31
CA LEU A 536 -15.07 49.73 -19.11
C LEU A 536 -16.04 48.74 -19.79
N MET A 537 -17.12 48.38 -19.09
CA MET A 537 -18.47 48.08 -19.61
C MET A 537 -19.44 48.03 -18.41
N ASP A 538 -20.09 49.13 -18.07
CA ASP A 538 -21.43 49.63 -18.50
C ASP A 538 -22.59 49.16 -17.59
N ASP A 539 -23.43 50.13 -17.23
CA ASP A 539 -24.22 50.28 -16.00
C ASP A 539 -25.66 49.76 -16.13
N THR A 540 -25.88 48.74 -16.97
CA THR A 540 -27.22 48.29 -17.35
C THR A 540 -27.52 46.89 -16.82
N LEU A 541 -27.75 46.74 -15.51
CA LEU A 541 -28.56 45.65 -14.92
C LEU A 541 -28.85 45.81 -13.41
N LYS A 542 -29.06 47.05 -12.95
CA LYS A 542 -29.73 47.32 -11.67
C LYS A 542 -31.25 47.25 -11.87
N ARG A 543 -31.84 46.05 -11.78
CA ARG A 543 -33.23 45.77 -11.36
C ARG A 543 -33.58 44.30 -11.60
N ALA A 544 -33.59 43.50 -10.53
CA ALA A 544 -34.64 42.53 -10.18
C ALA A 544 -34.09 41.56 -9.11
N TYR A 545 -34.57 41.74 -7.88
CA TYR A 545 -34.46 40.76 -6.79
C TYR A 545 -35.84 40.10 -6.62
N LEU A 546 -35.85 38.76 -6.48
CA LEU A 546 -36.84 37.82 -5.89
C LEU A 546 -37.08 36.55 -6.77
N PRO A 547 -37.53 35.40 -6.19
CA PRO A 547 -36.90 34.08 -6.33
C PRO A 547 -37.48 33.13 -7.41
N LEU A 548 -36.59 32.23 -7.92
CA LEU A 548 -36.70 30.92 -8.66
C LEU A 548 -38.06 30.50 -9.31
N PRO A 549 -38.10 29.87 -10.52
CA PRO A 549 -37.42 28.57 -10.80
C PRO A 549 -37.01 28.19 -12.28
N GLN A 550 -36.15 27.18 -12.39
CA GLN A 550 -35.91 26.13 -13.44
C GLN A 550 -36.13 26.33 -14.97
N ARG A 551 -35.25 25.64 -15.74
CA ARG A 551 -35.31 25.13 -17.16
C ARG A 551 -34.52 25.81 -18.27
N SER A 552 -34.03 27.05 -18.16
CA SER A 552 -33.46 27.75 -19.33
C SER A 552 -31.95 27.53 -19.59
N SER A 553 -31.17 27.10 -18.61
CA SER A 553 -29.70 27.18 -18.70
C SER A 553 -29.04 26.18 -19.67
N LEU A 554 -29.61 24.99 -19.85
CA LEU A 554 -29.06 23.99 -20.78
C LEU A 554 -29.47 24.27 -22.24
N ILE A 555 -30.64 24.89 -22.44
CA ILE A 555 -31.22 25.18 -23.77
C ILE A 555 -30.49 26.36 -24.44
N GLU A 556 -30.01 27.33 -23.67
CA GLU A 556 -29.21 28.43 -24.22
C GLU A 556 -27.78 27.99 -24.60
N LEU A 557 -27.18 27.06 -23.84
CA LEU A 557 -25.87 26.49 -24.15
C LEU A 557 -25.87 25.67 -25.46
N LEU A 558 -26.95 24.94 -25.74
CA LEU A 558 -27.09 24.13 -26.96
C LEU A 558 -27.42 24.95 -28.22
N LYS A 559 -27.89 26.20 -28.08
CA LYS A 559 -28.13 27.12 -29.22
C LYS A 559 -26.86 27.82 -29.72
N LEU A 560 -25.77 27.78 -28.96
CA LEU A 560 -24.60 28.64 -29.19
C LEU A 560 -23.31 27.92 -29.59
N SER A 561 -23.33 26.63 -29.94
CA SER A 561 -22.10 25.94 -30.34
C SER A 561 -22.27 24.84 -31.39
N GLU A 562 -21.35 24.81 -32.36
CA GLU A 562 -21.15 23.69 -33.28
C GLU A 562 -20.43 22.57 -32.52
N PHE A 563 -21.17 21.56 -32.08
CA PHE A 563 -20.57 20.35 -31.50
C PHE A 563 -20.04 19.42 -32.60
N THR A 564 -18.86 18.86 -32.36
CA THR A 564 -18.33 17.76 -33.17
C THR A 564 -19.08 16.45 -32.89
N GLU A 565 -19.10 15.52 -33.85
CA GLU A 565 -19.77 14.22 -33.74
C GLU A 565 -19.38 13.46 -32.45
N GLN A 566 -18.10 13.56 -32.05
CA GLN A 566 -17.57 12.93 -30.85
C GLN A 566 -18.08 13.57 -29.53
N GLN A 567 -18.34 14.87 -29.52
CA GLN A 567 -18.87 15.58 -28.34
C GLN A 567 -20.35 15.27 -28.11
N VAL A 568 -21.12 15.07 -29.19
CA VAL A 568 -22.53 14.65 -29.09
C VAL A 568 -22.64 13.20 -28.62
N ASP A 569 -21.73 12.31 -29.04
CA ASP A 569 -21.70 10.89 -28.61
C ASP A 569 -21.52 10.77 -27.09
N VAL A 570 -20.59 11.55 -26.54
CA VAL A 570 -20.32 11.58 -25.10
C VAL A 570 -21.52 12.14 -24.33
N LEU A 571 -22.12 13.24 -24.82
CA LEU A 571 -23.26 13.87 -24.16
C LEU A 571 -24.49 12.94 -24.09
N ILE A 572 -24.79 12.23 -25.19
CA ILE A 572 -25.93 11.30 -25.23
C ILE A 572 -25.65 10.05 -24.39
N THR A 573 -24.41 9.53 -24.43
CA THR A 573 -24.00 8.39 -23.60
C THR A 573 -24.14 8.71 -22.12
N ASP A 574 -23.75 9.91 -21.70
CA ASP A 574 -23.85 10.36 -20.31
C ASP A 574 -25.31 10.63 -19.87
N VAL A 575 -26.16 11.15 -20.77
CA VAL A 575 -27.60 11.33 -20.51
C VAL A 575 -28.32 9.98 -20.38
N ILE A 576 -27.96 8.99 -21.19
CA ILE A 576 -28.53 7.63 -21.10
C ILE A 576 -28.03 6.91 -19.83
N ARG A 577 -26.75 7.08 -19.46
CA ARG A 577 -26.17 6.48 -18.24
C ARG A 577 -26.69 7.08 -16.93
N SER A 578 -27.02 8.37 -16.92
CA SER A 578 -27.40 9.10 -15.70
C SER A 578 -28.89 9.04 -15.34
N VAL A 579 -29.74 8.50 -16.21
CA VAL A 579 -31.19 8.53 -15.99
C VAL A 579 -31.81 7.13 -16.09
N HIS A 580 -32.44 6.67 -15.01
CA HIS A 580 -33.51 5.66 -15.11
C HIS A 580 -34.70 6.32 -15.84
N LEU A 581 -34.68 6.22 -17.16
CA LEU A 581 -35.73 6.76 -18.02
C LEU A 581 -36.93 5.82 -17.96
N ASP A 582 -38.00 6.26 -17.30
CA ASP A 582 -39.31 5.70 -17.61
C ASP A 582 -39.72 6.05 -19.05
N GLU A 583 -40.66 5.28 -19.60
CA GLU A 583 -41.13 5.38 -20.97
C GLU A 583 -41.58 6.81 -21.34
N LYS A 584 -42.12 7.56 -20.37
CA LYS A 584 -42.57 8.95 -20.57
C LYS A 584 -41.40 9.91 -20.75
N LYS A 585 -40.32 9.75 -19.98
CA LYS A 585 -39.10 10.57 -20.14
C LYS A 585 -38.36 10.25 -21.44
N LEU A 586 -38.32 8.98 -21.83
CA LEU A 586 -37.75 8.55 -23.12
C LEU A 586 -38.54 9.16 -24.29
N ASN A 587 -39.87 9.12 -24.25
CA ASN A 587 -40.71 9.71 -25.29
C ASN A 587 -40.56 11.24 -25.40
N ASN A 588 -40.37 11.94 -24.28
CA ASN A 588 -40.08 13.38 -24.30
C ASN A 588 -38.69 13.68 -24.89
N LEU A 589 -37.70 12.82 -24.65
CA LEU A 589 -36.36 12.94 -25.22
C LEU A 589 -36.40 12.71 -26.74
N ILE A 590 -37.14 11.69 -27.18
CA ILE A 590 -37.39 11.39 -28.60
C ILE A 590 -38.10 12.57 -29.28
N GLN A 591 -39.14 13.13 -28.66
CA GLN A 591 -39.85 14.29 -29.19
C GLN A 591 -38.94 15.53 -29.28
N PHE A 592 -38.06 15.74 -28.29
CA PHE A 592 -37.06 16.81 -28.32
C PHE A 592 -36.07 16.65 -29.49
N PHE A 593 -35.50 15.45 -29.67
CA PHE A 593 -34.56 15.21 -30.75
C PHE A 593 -35.22 15.22 -32.13
N SER A 594 -36.48 14.81 -32.26
CA SER A 594 -37.22 14.79 -33.54
C SER A 594 -37.35 16.15 -34.23
N ASN A 595 -37.10 17.26 -33.52
CA ASN A 595 -37.07 18.62 -34.09
C ASN A 595 -35.68 19.03 -34.63
N HIS A 596 -34.66 18.16 -34.55
CA HIS A 596 -33.28 18.45 -34.94
C HIS A 596 -32.69 17.32 -35.82
N GLU A 597 -32.82 17.46 -37.13
CA GLU A 597 -32.53 16.42 -38.15
C GLU A 597 -31.17 15.72 -37.99
N ARG A 598 -30.09 16.46 -37.66
CA ARG A 598 -28.76 15.86 -37.39
C ARG A 598 -28.69 15.06 -36.09
N LEU A 599 -29.36 15.52 -35.04
CA LEU A 599 -29.42 14.80 -33.75
C LEU A 599 -30.33 13.57 -33.85
N VAL A 600 -31.38 13.60 -34.68
CA VAL A 600 -32.22 12.43 -34.97
C VAL A 600 -31.40 11.30 -35.56
N LEU A 601 -30.60 11.59 -36.60
CA LEU A 601 -29.81 10.58 -37.31
C LEU A 601 -28.80 9.91 -36.38
N PHE A 602 -28.23 10.69 -35.46
CA PHE A 602 -27.26 10.24 -34.48
C PHE A 602 -27.89 9.49 -33.30
N PHE A 603 -28.98 10.02 -32.74
CA PHE A 603 -29.76 9.35 -31.69
C PHE A 603 -30.26 7.99 -32.18
N ASN A 604 -30.73 7.90 -33.43
CA ASN A 604 -31.15 6.63 -34.03
C ASN A 604 -29.99 5.61 -34.14
N LYS A 605 -28.77 6.06 -34.48
CA LYS A 605 -27.58 5.19 -34.56
C LYS A 605 -27.14 4.69 -33.18
N SER A 606 -27.22 5.53 -32.16
CA SER A 606 -26.90 5.17 -30.77
C SER A 606 -27.99 4.28 -30.15
N LEU A 607 -29.26 4.54 -30.46
CA LEU A 607 -30.39 3.69 -30.09
C LEU A 607 -30.32 2.32 -30.77
N GLU A 608 -29.87 2.25 -32.03
CA GLU A 608 -29.62 0.99 -32.74
C GLU A 608 -28.53 0.16 -32.04
N LYS A 609 -27.40 0.77 -31.65
CA LYS A 609 -26.34 0.10 -30.87
C LYS A 609 -26.84 -0.41 -29.52
N TYR A 610 -27.61 0.42 -28.81
CA TYR A 610 -28.21 0.04 -27.52
C TYR A 610 -29.17 -1.14 -27.67
N ASN A 611 -30.06 -1.12 -28.67
CA ASN A 611 -30.97 -2.22 -28.94
C ASN A 611 -30.23 -3.51 -29.33
N LYS A 612 -29.12 -3.42 -30.07
CA LYS A 612 -28.25 -4.56 -30.38
C LYS A 612 -27.62 -5.16 -29.12
N LEU A 613 -27.14 -4.33 -28.19
CA LEU A 613 -26.60 -4.78 -26.90
C LEU A 613 -27.68 -5.45 -26.05
N VAL A 614 -28.86 -4.84 -25.93
CA VAL A 614 -30.00 -5.41 -25.18
C VAL A 614 -30.42 -6.75 -25.77
N ASN A 615 -30.45 -6.89 -27.10
CA ASN A 615 -30.76 -8.15 -27.75
C ASN A 615 -29.69 -9.21 -27.49
N ALA A 616 -28.40 -8.86 -27.52
CA ALA A 616 -27.32 -9.77 -27.18
C ALA A 616 -27.40 -10.23 -25.71
N VAL A 617 -27.69 -9.32 -24.78
CA VAL A 617 -27.90 -9.66 -23.36
C VAL A 617 -29.10 -10.58 -23.19
N ASN A 618 -30.23 -10.29 -23.83
CA ASN A 618 -31.43 -11.14 -23.77
C ASN A 618 -31.19 -12.54 -24.37
N GLU A 619 -30.41 -12.63 -25.45
CA GLU A 619 -29.99 -13.88 -26.07
C GLU A 619 -29.07 -14.68 -25.12
N ILE A 620 -28.09 -14.04 -24.46
CA ILE A 620 -27.26 -14.69 -23.43
C ILE A 620 -28.14 -15.18 -22.27
N MET A 621 -29.04 -14.34 -21.77
CA MET A 621 -29.90 -14.68 -20.62
C MET A 621 -30.83 -15.86 -20.94
N SER A 622 -31.39 -15.93 -22.15
CA SER A 622 -32.25 -17.07 -22.54
C SER A 622 -31.50 -18.41 -22.56
N HIS A 623 -30.19 -18.39 -22.84
CA HIS A 623 -29.32 -19.58 -22.82
C HIS A 623 -28.84 -19.94 -21.41
N VAL A 624 -28.63 -18.92 -20.56
CA VAL A 624 -28.23 -19.07 -19.15
C VAL A 624 -29.34 -19.67 -18.29
N PHE A 625 -30.61 -19.39 -18.58
CA PHE A 625 -31.77 -19.91 -17.82
C PHE A 625 -32.23 -21.33 -18.22
N SER A 626 -31.38 -22.13 -18.87
CA SER A 626 -31.73 -23.54 -19.13
C SER A 626 -31.74 -24.36 -17.83
N LYS A 627 -32.60 -25.41 -17.78
CA LYS A 627 -32.90 -26.13 -16.53
C LYS A 627 -31.76 -27.03 -16.02
N ASP A 628 -30.74 -27.31 -16.83
CA ASP A 628 -29.60 -28.12 -16.41
C ASP A 628 -28.27 -27.49 -16.88
N SER A 629 -27.24 -27.62 -16.04
CA SER A 629 -25.93 -26.99 -16.22
C SER A 629 -25.17 -27.46 -17.47
N LYS A 630 -25.41 -28.69 -17.93
CA LYS A 630 -24.75 -29.26 -19.11
C LYS A 630 -25.30 -28.63 -20.38
N THR A 631 -26.62 -28.51 -20.46
CA THR A 631 -27.32 -27.78 -21.51
C THR A 631 -26.94 -26.30 -21.48
N MET A 632 -26.81 -25.67 -20.30
CA MET A 632 -26.35 -24.27 -20.18
C MET A 632 -24.96 -24.05 -20.78
N ILE A 633 -24.00 -24.92 -20.48
CA ILE A 633 -22.63 -24.82 -21.01
C ILE A 633 -22.61 -25.05 -22.52
N GLN A 634 -23.32 -26.06 -23.01
CA GLN A 634 -23.44 -26.33 -24.46
C GLN A 634 -24.09 -25.17 -25.20
N ASN A 635 -25.14 -24.58 -24.61
CA ASN A 635 -25.83 -23.42 -25.15
C ASN A 635 -24.91 -22.20 -25.22
N LEU A 636 -24.15 -21.92 -24.15
CA LEU A 636 -23.19 -20.81 -24.13
C LEU A 636 -22.03 -21.01 -25.12
N GLU A 637 -21.57 -22.25 -25.31
CA GLU A 637 -20.52 -22.58 -26.28
C GLU A 637 -21.01 -22.55 -27.73
N SER A 638 -22.32 -22.73 -27.94
CA SER A 638 -22.94 -22.67 -29.27
C SER A 638 -23.27 -21.26 -29.76
N LEU A 639 -23.14 -20.24 -28.88
CA LEU A 639 -23.40 -18.85 -29.25
C LEU A 639 -22.40 -18.39 -30.32
N ASP A 640 -22.91 -17.93 -31.46
CA ASP A 640 -22.10 -17.32 -32.49
C ASP A 640 -21.73 -15.88 -32.13
N ILE A 641 -20.70 -15.73 -31.30
CA ILE A 641 -20.19 -14.44 -30.83
C ILE A 641 -19.68 -13.58 -31.99
N SER A 642 -19.38 -14.17 -33.16
CA SER A 642 -18.92 -13.42 -34.33
C SER A 642 -20.00 -12.48 -34.87
N LYS A 643 -21.28 -12.86 -34.73
CA LYS A 643 -22.44 -12.03 -35.07
C LYS A 643 -22.45 -10.72 -34.29
N TRP A 644 -22.24 -10.78 -32.98
CA TRP A 644 -22.23 -9.59 -32.12
C TRP A 644 -21.00 -8.71 -32.32
N PHE A 645 -19.86 -9.33 -32.64
CA PHE A 645 -18.63 -8.59 -32.96
C PHE A 645 -18.78 -7.76 -34.23
N ASN A 646 -19.42 -8.31 -35.26
CA ASN A 646 -19.73 -7.59 -36.49
C ASN A 646 -20.74 -6.45 -36.27
N ASP A 647 -21.56 -6.56 -35.23
CA ASP A 647 -22.49 -5.52 -34.77
C ASP A 647 -21.84 -4.48 -33.82
N GLY A 648 -20.53 -4.58 -33.58
CA GLY A 648 -19.78 -3.64 -32.75
C GLY A 648 -19.87 -3.88 -31.24
N VAL A 649 -20.35 -5.06 -30.81
CA VAL A 649 -20.52 -5.45 -29.40
C VAL A 649 -19.43 -6.46 -29.01
N ASN A 650 -18.52 -6.09 -28.08
CA ASN A 650 -17.40 -6.94 -27.67
C ASN A 650 -17.65 -7.65 -26.33
N CYS A 651 -18.38 -8.77 -26.35
CA CYS A 651 -18.67 -9.57 -25.15
C CYS A 651 -17.75 -10.80 -24.98
N LYS A 652 -16.68 -10.93 -25.78
CA LYS A 652 -15.86 -12.15 -25.84
C LYS A 652 -15.22 -12.53 -24.50
N ARG A 653 -14.64 -11.55 -23.79
CA ARG A 653 -13.92 -11.77 -22.53
C ARG A 653 -14.89 -12.08 -21.37
N PRO A 654 -16.01 -11.35 -21.18
CA PRO A 654 -17.03 -11.73 -20.20
C PRO A 654 -17.61 -13.14 -20.43
N LEU A 655 -17.93 -13.53 -21.67
CA LEU A 655 -18.45 -14.87 -21.98
C LEU A 655 -17.44 -15.98 -21.69
N GLN A 656 -16.16 -15.78 -21.98
CA GLN A 656 -15.11 -16.75 -21.64
C GLN A 656 -14.98 -16.93 -20.12
N SER A 657 -15.06 -15.83 -19.36
CA SER A 657 -15.08 -15.89 -17.89
C SER A 657 -16.30 -16.65 -17.36
N LEU A 658 -17.48 -16.46 -17.98
CA LEU A 658 -18.71 -17.17 -17.62
C LEU A 658 -18.61 -18.68 -17.82
N VAL A 659 -18.12 -19.11 -18.99
CA VAL A 659 -17.95 -20.54 -19.34
C VAL A 659 -16.94 -21.20 -18.41
N MET A 660 -15.81 -20.53 -18.11
CA MET A 660 -14.82 -21.05 -17.17
C MET A 660 -15.37 -21.16 -15.74
N GLY A 661 -16.15 -20.18 -15.29
CA GLY A 661 -16.83 -20.21 -13.99
C GLY A 661 -17.80 -21.39 -13.88
N ALA A 662 -18.64 -21.60 -14.91
CA ALA A 662 -19.61 -22.70 -14.94
C ALA A 662 -18.94 -24.09 -14.91
N ARG A 663 -17.85 -24.29 -15.68
CA ARG A 663 -17.06 -25.54 -15.67
C ARG A 663 -16.42 -25.81 -14.30
N LYS A 664 -16.00 -24.76 -13.59
CA LYS A 664 -15.40 -24.87 -12.26
C LYS A 664 -16.41 -25.25 -11.18
N GLU A 665 -17.67 -24.80 -11.27
CA GLU A 665 -18.70 -25.25 -10.34
C GLU A 665 -19.16 -26.68 -10.65
N GLN A 666 -19.24 -27.07 -11.94
CA GLN A 666 -19.56 -28.44 -12.36
C GLN A 666 -18.59 -29.49 -11.79
N THR A 667 -17.31 -29.13 -11.61
CA THR A 667 -16.28 -30.04 -11.06
C THR A 667 -16.27 -30.11 -9.54
N ASN A 668 -16.87 -29.15 -8.83
CA ASN A 668 -16.81 -29.06 -7.37
C ASN A 668 -18.10 -29.47 -6.65
N ILE A 669 -19.22 -29.68 -7.36
CA ILE A 669 -20.52 -29.98 -6.76
C ILE A 669 -21.07 -31.29 -7.36
N SER A 670 -21.18 -32.34 -6.53
CA SER A 670 -21.69 -33.65 -6.95
C SER A 670 -23.17 -33.67 -7.31
N ASN A 671 -23.92 -32.61 -6.98
CA ASN A 671 -25.34 -32.45 -7.33
C ASN A 671 -25.68 -30.98 -7.62
N ILE A 672 -25.27 -30.51 -8.80
CA ILE A 672 -25.42 -29.11 -9.23
C ILE A 672 -26.89 -28.66 -9.31
N ASP A 673 -27.81 -29.58 -9.61
CA ASP A 673 -29.25 -29.30 -9.71
C ASP A 673 -29.85 -28.91 -8.34
N GLU A 674 -29.34 -29.48 -7.25
CA GLU A 674 -29.75 -29.10 -5.90
C GLU A 674 -29.22 -27.70 -5.50
N TYR A 675 -28.03 -27.33 -5.98
CA TYR A 675 -27.46 -25.99 -5.75
C TYR A 675 -28.20 -24.92 -6.55
N LEU A 676 -28.49 -25.18 -7.83
CA LEU A 676 -29.22 -24.29 -8.73
C LEU A 676 -30.69 -24.12 -8.30
N SER A 677 -31.32 -25.13 -7.70
CA SER A 677 -32.70 -24.98 -7.17
C SER A 677 -32.81 -24.08 -5.92
N LYS A 678 -31.70 -23.77 -5.24
CA LYS A 678 -31.66 -22.96 -4.00
C LYS A 678 -31.22 -21.50 -4.22
N GLN A 679 -30.86 -21.11 -5.44
CA GLN A 679 -30.46 -19.75 -5.79
C GLN A 679 -31.11 -19.35 -7.12
N PRO A 680 -31.86 -18.24 -7.21
CA PRO A 680 -32.50 -17.83 -8.47
C PRO A 680 -31.48 -17.44 -9.56
N VAL A 681 -30.24 -17.09 -9.19
CA VAL A 681 -29.12 -16.81 -10.11
C VAL A 681 -27.79 -17.23 -9.47
N PRO A 682 -26.96 -18.07 -10.12
CA PRO A 682 -25.62 -18.42 -9.62
C PRO A 682 -24.72 -17.19 -9.38
N LYS A 683 -24.03 -17.15 -8.24
CA LYS A 683 -23.22 -15.98 -7.81
C LYS A 683 -22.11 -15.57 -8.79
N PHE A 684 -21.59 -16.50 -9.58
CA PHE A 684 -20.55 -16.23 -10.58
C PHE A 684 -21.05 -15.44 -11.81
N ILE A 685 -22.36 -15.32 -11.99
CA ILE A 685 -22.97 -14.60 -13.13
C ILE A 685 -22.97 -13.08 -12.91
N TYR A 686 -23.06 -12.62 -11.66
CA TYR A 686 -23.18 -11.19 -11.34
C TYR A 686 -22.00 -10.32 -11.80
N PRO A 687 -20.72 -10.71 -11.59
CA PRO A 687 -19.58 -9.91 -12.07
C PRO A 687 -19.54 -9.82 -13.59
N VAL A 688 -19.96 -10.89 -14.29
CA VAL A 688 -19.96 -10.96 -15.76
C VAL A 688 -21.08 -10.09 -16.35
N LEU A 689 -22.28 -10.12 -15.77
CA LEU A 689 -23.37 -9.23 -16.19
C LEU A 689 -23.01 -7.76 -15.96
N PHE A 690 -22.33 -7.47 -14.86
CA PHE A 690 -21.83 -6.12 -14.59
C PHE A 690 -20.80 -5.67 -15.65
N GLU A 691 -19.83 -6.51 -16.01
CA GLU A 691 -18.87 -6.22 -17.08
C GLU A 691 -19.48 -6.11 -18.48
N CYS A 692 -20.59 -6.81 -18.76
CA CYS A 692 -21.30 -6.67 -20.05
C CYS A 692 -22.13 -5.39 -20.15
N VAL A 693 -22.54 -4.82 -19.01
CA VAL A 693 -23.37 -3.60 -18.94
C VAL A 693 -22.51 -2.33 -18.92
N VAL A 694 -21.32 -2.40 -18.31
CA VAL A 694 -20.29 -1.33 -18.32
C VAL A 694 -19.70 -1.17 -19.72
#